data_AF-A0A7C7GMD4-F1
#
_entry.id   AF-A0A7C7GMD4-F1
#
_cell.length_a   1.000
_cell.length_b   1.000
_cell.length_c   1.000
_cell.angle_alpha   90.00
_cell.angle_beta   90.00
_cell.angle_gamma   90.00
#
_symmetry.space_group_name_H-M   'P 1'
#
loop_
_entity.id
_entity.type
_entity.pdbx_description
1 polymer ?
#
loop_
_entity_poly.entity_id
_entity_poly.type
_entity_poly.pdbx_seq_one_letter_code
_entity_poly.pdbx_strand_id
1 'polypeptide(L)'
;SGNNFLNSGETDTQKVVNYLVDHVNDLASNGASDVIVLNMPPLEKTPTYSGESDSDKQALHARMIDFNSKLDTAMVATESALNISIQIINIFEMFESIYWNSSFYGFSNVTHAACHHDGYTCDSNDYIEPTVDEFIFFDDIHVTGTTHLLLGLYVYEQIGSPDTDGDGVEDNSDNCASTPIGDSVNHFGCRLVDLDSDYDGVNDLIDQCPGTALNVTVDENGCSDYQKDSDGDGVNDAEDVCPNTSPIGITVDDYGCADYQKDTDDDGVTDDMDSCPNTEENWSVNIVGCADNQIDSDWDGVMNYLDICPNTESGLEVDQDGCSLSQLDSDSDGVNDLDDLCPDTQLGTTVDNSGCALSQLDSDSDGVNDLIDICDLTPIDETANFEGCSPSQRDSDNDGRNDALDQCPFSFGSIRGCPSMSVGIEVIHWPDNHDDFAIMQVNFSCEKNCLFTTIILSEQLENQSSRVFDLTIEPHDGEFEAVLRIEHLSSWAEKRVTFYWPAAPVEVEEPGTEIDDNTSSDQLDKGNENTIETESWESSTTVNYLLVILLIIGITLTIGSIMRNSRRGGARLNLQRILHDPSTISTREVERELRKMPNLSTDSLVISSDSNSQDDTKSVTNNLQETMESSNEHNLLIEEKNSL
;
A
#
# COMPACT_ATOMS: atom_id res chain seq x y z
N SER A 1 -17.92 24.49 12.09
CA SER A 1 -19.23 24.38 12.77
C SER A 1 -19.16 23.48 14.02
N GLY A 2 -18.51 22.31 14.00
CA GLY A 2 -18.36 21.45 15.21
C GLY A 2 -17.74 22.15 16.43
N ASN A 3 -16.69 22.94 16.21
CA ASN A 3 -16.05 23.77 17.24
C ASN A 3 -17.01 24.74 17.97
N ASN A 4 -18.07 25.21 17.31
CA ASN A 4 -19.06 26.09 17.93
C ASN A 4 -19.88 25.36 18.99
N PHE A 5 -20.19 24.08 18.75
CA PHE A 5 -20.94 23.25 19.68
C PHE A 5 -20.06 22.70 20.80
N LEU A 6 -18.86 22.21 20.44
CA LEU A 6 -17.93 21.55 21.37
C LEU A 6 -17.22 22.56 22.31
N ASN A 7 -16.53 23.57 21.75
CA ASN A 7 -15.67 24.45 22.53
C ASN A 7 -16.34 25.76 22.95
N SER A 8 -17.27 26.28 22.15
CA SER A 8 -17.99 27.54 22.48
C SER A 8 -19.28 27.33 23.26
N GLY A 9 -19.76 26.08 23.36
CA GLY A 9 -21.02 25.74 24.04
C GLY A 9 -22.26 26.37 23.40
N GLU A 10 -22.22 26.69 22.11
CA GLU A 10 -23.35 27.31 21.41
C GLU A 10 -24.57 26.38 21.41
N THR A 11 -25.74 26.95 21.68
CA THR A 11 -27.02 26.22 21.75
C THR A 11 -27.99 26.67 20.67
N ASP A 12 -27.78 27.86 20.09
CA ASP A 12 -28.55 28.37 18.96
C ASP A 12 -28.01 27.79 17.64
N THR A 13 -28.64 26.72 17.17
CA THR A 13 -28.33 26.07 15.90
C THR A 13 -28.52 27.00 14.70
N GLN A 14 -29.50 27.90 14.73
CA GLN A 14 -29.77 28.82 13.62
C GLN A 14 -28.62 29.80 13.45
N LYS A 15 -28.04 30.26 14.55
CA LYS A 15 -26.86 31.12 14.52
C LYS A 15 -25.67 30.42 13.82
N VAL A 16 -25.45 29.13 14.07
CA VAL A 16 -24.39 28.36 13.41
C VAL A 16 -24.69 28.13 11.93
N VAL A 17 -25.96 27.86 11.57
CA VAL A 17 -26.40 27.77 10.17
C VAL A 17 -26.15 29.09 9.43
N ASN A 18 -26.45 30.23 10.06
CA ASN A 18 -26.21 31.54 9.45
C ASN A 18 -24.73 31.75 9.12
N TYR A 19 -23.79 31.29 9.97
CA TYR A 19 -22.36 31.35 9.65
C TYR A 19 -21.99 30.54 8.40
N LEU A 20 -22.61 29.37 8.19
CA LEU A 20 -22.39 28.59 6.96
C LEU A 20 -23.00 29.24 5.73
N VAL A 21 -24.21 29.81 5.86
CA VAL A 21 -24.85 30.59 4.78
C VAL A 21 -23.97 31.78 4.38
N ASP A 22 -23.42 32.51 5.35
CA ASP A 22 -22.51 33.62 5.11
C ASP A 22 -21.26 33.16 4.35
N HIS A 23 -20.65 32.02 4.73
CA HIS A 23 -19.52 31.45 4.00
C HIS A 23 -19.87 31.02 2.57
N VAL A 24 -21.05 30.42 2.34
CA VAL A 24 -21.50 30.05 0.99
C VAL A 24 -21.74 31.29 0.13
N ASN A 25 -22.35 32.34 0.69
CA ASN A 25 -22.49 33.63 0.02
C ASN A 25 -21.12 34.22 -0.35
N ASP A 26 -20.16 34.16 0.57
CA ASP A 26 -18.79 34.63 0.32
C ASP A 26 -18.14 33.83 -0.82
N LEU A 27 -18.22 32.50 -0.80
CA LEU A 27 -17.69 31.65 -1.89
C LEU A 27 -18.33 31.98 -3.24
N ALA A 28 -19.66 32.09 -3.28
CA ALA A 28 -20.39 32.43 -4.50
C ALA A 28 -20.02 33.83 -5.02
N SER A 29 -19.85 34.80 -4.11
CA SER A 29 -19.40 36.16 -4.46
C SER A 29 -17.98 36.19 -5.04
N ASN A 30 -17.17 35.19 -4.71
CA ASN A 30 -15.82 34.98 -5.26
C ASN A 30 -15.81 34.06 -6.49
N GLY A 31 -16.99 33.68 -7.03
CA GLY A 31 -17.12 32.96 -8.30
C GLY A 31 -17.36 31.46 -8.19
N ALA A 32 -17.57 30.91 -6.99
CA ALA A 32 -17.95 29.50 -6.85
C ALA A 32 -19.34 29.25 -7.46
N SER A 33 -19.45 28.31 -8.40
CA SER A 33 -20.71 27.86 -9.03
C SER A 33 -21.21 26.53 -8.48
N ASP A 34 -20.33 25.72 -7.92
CA ASP A 34 -20.60 24.38 -7.42
C ASP A 34 -19.99 24.26 -6.02
N VAL A 35 -20.84 24.04 -5.03
CA VAL A 35 -20.43 24.05 -3.62
C VAL A 35 -20.89 22.75 -2.95
N ILE A 36 -19.93 22.05 -2.36
CA ILE A 36 -20.21 20.88 -1.53
C ILE A 36 -20.31 21.33 -0.08
N VAL A 37 -21.40 20.95 0.59
CA VAL A 37 -21.64 21.25 2.00
C VAL A 37 -21.84 19.94 2.75
N LEU A 38 -20.99 19.69 3.74
CA LEU A 38 -21.17 18.56 4.65
C LEU A 38 -22.12 18.97 5.77
N ASN A 39 -23.10 18.12 6.09
CA ASN A 39 -23.88 18.30 7.32
C ASN A 39 -23.03 17.89 8.56
N MET A 40 -23.60 17.93 9.76
CA MET A 40 -22.84 17.62 10.99
C MET A 40 -22.98 16.14 11.38
N PRO A 41 -21.90 15.44 11.76
CA PRO A 41 -22.02 14.11 12.36
C PRO A 41 -22.55 14.17 13.80
N PRO A 42 -22.98 13.04 14.38
CA PRO A 42 -23.44 12.95 15.78
C PRO A 42 -22.28 13.23 16.77
N LEU A 43 -22.17 14.48 17.21
CA LEU A 43 -21.07 14.94 18.08
C LEU A 43 -21.09 14.31 19.48
N GLU A 44 -22.25 13.86 19.95
CA GLU A 44 -22.40 13.18 21.25
C GLU A 44 -21.70 11.81 21.30
N LYS A 45 -21.31 11.27 20.13
CA LYS A 45 -20.58 10.00 20.01
C LYS A 45 -19.05 10.17 20.04
N THR A 46 -18.56 11.41 20.10
CA THR A 46 -17.12 11.67 20.25
C THR A 46 -16.62 11.23 21.64
N PRO A 47 -15.36 10.76 21.78
CA PRO A 47 -14.82 10.35 23.07
C PRO A 47 -14.87 11.46 24.13
N THR A 48 -14.79 12.73 23.72
CA THR A 48 -15.00 13.91 24.59
C THR A 48 -16.27 13.81 25.44
N TYR A 49 -17.37 13.28 24.90
CA TYR A 49 -18.67 13.18 25.58
C TYR A 49 -18.89 11.83 26.26
N SER A 50 -17.92 10.92 26.24
CA SER A 50 -18.05 9.57 26.80
C SER A 50 -18.51 9.57 28.27
N GLY A 51 -18.01 10.51 29.08
CA GLY A 51 -18.33 10.68 30.50
C GLY A 51 -19.60 11.48 30.83
N GLU A 52 -20.27 12.06 29.84
CA GLU A 52 -21.47 12.89 30.04
C GLU A 52 -22.74 12.05 30.30
N SER A 53 -23.76 12.67 30.91
CA SER A 53 -25.02 12.00 31.22
C SER A 53 -25.82 11.66 29.95
N ASP A 54 -26.62 10.59 29.99
CA ASP A 54 -27.49 10.22 28.87
C ASP A 54 -28.43 11.36 28.45
N SER A 55 -28.89 12.18 29.40
CA SER A 55 -29.71 13.34 29.10
C SER A 55 -28.94 14.43 28.35
N ASP A 56 -27.66 14.63 28.67
CA ASP A 56 -26.83 15.64 28.01
C ASP A 56 -26.44 15.16 26.60
N LYS A 57 -26.11 13.87 26.45
CA LYS A 57 -25.88 13.23 25.14
C LYS A 57 -27.10 13.34 24.24
N GLN A 58 -28.30 13.03 24.77
CA GLN A 58 -29.54 13.15 24.00
C GLN A 58 -29.86 14.60 23.63
N ALA A 59 -29.56 15.57 24.51
CA ALA A 59 -29.74 16.98 24.20
C ALA A 59 -28.79 17.47 23.09
N LEU A 60 -27.54 16.98 23.07
CA LEU A 60 -26.58 17.28 22.01
C LEU A 60 -26.99 16.61 20.68
N HIS A 61 -27.39 15.35 20.71
CA HIS A 61 -27.92 14.63 19.54
C HIS A 61 -29.09 15.38 18.89
N ALA A 62 -30.09 15.77 19.69
CA ALA A 62 -31.24 16.53 19.21
C ALA A 62 -30.83 17.88 18.61
N ARG A 63 -29.77 18.50 19.12
CA ARG A 63 -29.21 19.74 18.57
C ARG A 63 -28.56 19.51 17.20
N MET A 64 -27.87 18.37 16.99
CA MET A 64 -27.28 18.04 15.69
C MET A 64 -28.35 17.78 14.63
N ILE A 65 -29.43 17.08 15.00
CA ILE A 65 -30.59 16.87 14.12
C ILE A 65 -31.23 18.22 13.74
N ASP A 66 -31.50 19.07 14.73
CA ASP A 66 -32.10 20.40 14.48
C ASP A 66 -31.19 21.30 13.63
N PHE A 67 -29.87 21.27 13.86
CA PHE A 67 -28.89 21.95 13.02
C PHE A 67 -28.91 21.43 11.58
N ASN A 68 -28.84 20.12 11.36
CA ASN A 68 -28.82 19.50 10.03
C ASN A 68 -30.10 19.80 9.24
N SER A 69 -31.26 19.74 9.90
CA SER A 69 -32.55 20.08 9.27
C SER A 69 -32.62 21.56 8.85
N LYS A 70 -32.15 22.48 9.70
CA LYS A 70 -32.09 23.90 9.37
C LYS A 70 -31.06 24.21 8.28
N LEU A 71 -29.93 23.51 8.29
CA LEU A 71 -28.90 23.64 7.26
C LEU A 71 -29.45 23.23 5.89
N ASP A 72 -30.14 22.09 5.80
CA ASP A 72 -30.79 21.62 4.58
C ASP A 72 -31.75 22.67 4.00
N THR A 73 -32.67 23.18 4.84
CA THR A 73 -33.60 24.24 4.43
C THR A 73 -32.88 25.51 3.98
N ALA A 74 -31.81 25.90 4.67
CA ALA A 74 -31.06 27.11 4.36
C ALA A 74 -30.25 26.97 3.06
N MET A 75 -29.66 25.82 2.79
CA MET A 75 -28.89 25.57 1.57
C MET A 75 -29.78 25.55 0.34
N VAL A 76 -30.96 24.90 0.38
CA VAL A 76 -31.95 24.96 -0.72
C VAL A 76 -32.38 26.40 -1.03
N ALA A 77 -32.62 27.21 0.02
CA ALA A 77 -32.98 28.61 -0.15
C ALA A 77 -31.82 29.44 -0.73
N THR A 78 -30.58 29.16 -0.31
CA THR A 78 -29.37 29.85 -0.75
C THR A 78 -29.03 29.50 -2.20
N GLU A 79 -29.11 28.22 -2.57
CA GLU A 79 -28.93 27.72 -3.93
C GLU A 79 -29.85 28.47 -4.90
N SER A 80 -31.15 28.55 -4.56
CA SER A 80 -32.15 29.27 -5.34
C SER A 80 -31.91 30.79 -5.40
N ALA A 81 -31.41 31.39 -4.32
CA ALA A 81 -31.18 32.82 -4.23
C ALA A 81 -29.95 33.27 -5.01
N LEU A 82 -28.91 32.44 -5.05
CA LEU A 82 -27.63 32.74 -5.70
C LEU A 82 -27.53 32.17 -7.11
N ASN A 83 -28.41 31.24 -7.50
CA ASN A 83 -28.38 30.53 -8.77
C ASN A 83 -27.02 29.82 -9.00
N ILE A 84 -26.62 29.06 -7.99
CA ILE A 84 -25.46 28.16 -8.00
C ILE A 84 -25.95 26.71 -7.78
N SER A 85 -25.06 25.73 -7.85
CA SER A 85 -25.30 24.33 -7.50
C SER A 85 -24.79 24.07 -6.08
N ILE A 86 -25.64 23.58 -5.18
CA ILE A 86 -25.22 23.21 -3.82
C ILE A 86 -25.54 21.74 -3.57
N GLN A 87 -24.51 20.93 -3.34
CA GLN A 87 -24.65 19.53 -2.99
C GLN A 87 -24.44 19.33 -1.50
N ILE A 88 -25.47 18.84 -0.81
CA ILE A 88 -25.38 18.50 0.61
C ILE A 88 -25.00 17.03 0.76
N ILE A 89 -23.88 16.76 1.40
CA ILE A 89 -23.46 15.38 1.72
C ILE A 89 -23.88 15.05 3.15
N ASN A 90 -24.63 13.96 3.28
CA ASN A 90 -25.19 13.53 4.56
C ASN A 90 -24.19 12.69 5.36
N ILE A 91 -23.20 13.36 5.95
CA ILE A 91 -22.19 12.71 6.78
C ILE A 91 -22.73 12.27 8.15
N PHE A 92 -23.90 12.77 8.58
CA PHE A 92 -24.61 12.27 9.76
C PHE A 92 -25.01 10.80 9.59
N GLU A 93 -25.73 10.47 8.51
CA GLU A 93 -26.17 9.10 8.22
C GLU A 93 -24.98 8.19 7.89
N MET A 94 -23.99 8.71 7.15
CA MET A 94 -22.72 8.00 6.90
C MET A 94 -22.06 7.61 8.23
N PHE A 95 -21.94 8.55 9.17
CA PHE A 95 -21.33 8.28 10.47
C PHE A 95 -22.18 7.32 11.32
N GLU A 96 -23.51 7.48 11.36
CA GLU A 96 -24.43 6.54 12.03
C GLU A 96 -24.25 5.11 11.49
N SER A 97 -24.17 4.96 10.16
CA SER A 97 -23.93 3.69 9.50
C SER A 97 -22.59 3.07 9.93
N ILE A 98 -21.51 3.85 9.91
CA ILE A 98 -20.18 3.39 10.34
C ILE A 98 -20.18 3.03 11.84
N TYR A 99 -20.80 3.85 12.69
CA TYR A 99 -20.80 3.65 14.13
C TYR A 99 -21.55 2.38 14.54
N TRP A 100 -22.71 2.11 13.95
CA TRP A 100 -23.54 0.96 14.31
C TRP A 100 -23.15 -0.33 13.60
N ASN A 101 -22.52 -0.24 12.42
CA ASN A 101 -22.01 -1.38 11.67
C ASN A 101 -20.48 -1.40 11.69
N SER A 102 -19.88 -1.00 12.80
CA SER A 102 -18.44 -0.71 12.89
C SER A 102 -17.56 -1.89 12.50
N SER A 103 -17.99 -3.10 12.88
CA SER A 103 -17.33 -4.32 12.49
C SER A 103 -17.24 -4.40 10.97
N PHE A 104 -18.33 -4.23 10.22
CA PHE A 104 -18.33 -4.26 8.75
C PHE A 104 -17.30 -3.31 8.09
N TYR A 105 -16.96 -2.19 8.75
CA TYR A 105 -16.01 -1.20 8.24
C TYR A 105 -14.59 -1.34 8.81
N GLY A 106 -14.31 -2.38 9.60
CA GLY A 106 -12.98 -2.62 10.16
C GLY A 106 -12.72 -1.99 11.51
N PHE A 107 -13.72 -1.37 12.12
CA PHE A 107 -13.56 -0.70 13.41
C PHE A 107 -13.86 -1.63 14.59
N SER A 108 -12.84 -1.88 15.41
CA SER A 108 -12.97 -2.57 16.70
C SER A 108 -13.29 -1.63 17.85
N ASN A 109 -13.04 -0.32 17.69
CA ASN A 109 -13.36 0.68 18.70
C ASN A 109 -14.00 1.95 18.10
N VAL A 110 -15.26 2.18 18.45
CA VAL A 110 -16.02 3.36 18.00
C VAL A 110 -16.23 4.41 19.08
N THR A 111 -15.71 4.20 20.29
CA THR A 111 -16.05 5.01 21.47
C THR A 111 -14.85 5.68 22.14
N HIS A 112 -13.65 5.15 21.94
CA HIS A 112 -12.42 5.67 22.51
C HIS A 112 -11.52 6.24 21.41
N ALA A 113 -10.56 7.07 21.82
CA ALA A 113 -9.49 7.55 20.97
C ALA A 113 -8.36 6.51 20.84
N ALA A 114 -7.74 6.43 19.67
CA ALA A 114 -6.53 5.62 19.45
C ALA A 114 -5.29 6.21 20.13
N CYS A 115 -5.19 7.53 20.23
CA CYS A 115 -4.16 8.20 20.99
C CYS A 115 -4.65 8.49 22.42
N HIS A 116 -3.88 8.04 23.40
CA HIS A 116 -4.16 8.27 24.82
C HIS A 116 -3.35 9.48 25.30
N HIS A 117 -3.98 10.65 25.36
CA HIS A 117 -3.34 11.90 25.80
C HIS A 117 -4.22 12.70 26.78
N ASP A 118 -3.59 13.57 27.56
CA ASP A 118 -4.28 14.53 28.46
C ASP A 118 -4.31 15.96 27.88
N GLY A 119 -3.70 16.19 26.69
CA GLY A 119 -3.52 17.50 26.04
C GLY A 119 -4.53 17.86 24.94
N TYR A 120 -4.22 18.88 24.12
CA TYR A 120 -5.02 19.26 22.92
C TYR A 120 -4.59 18.52 21.66
N THR A 121 -3.40 17.92 21.68
CA THR A 121 -2.77 17.21 20.56
C THR A 121 -2.12 15.95 21.10
N CYS A 122 -2.09 14.92 20.27
CA CYS A 122 -1.28 13.73 20.50
C CYS A 122 0.21 14.10 20.28
N ASP A 123 0.98 14.19 21.37
CA ASP A 123 2.40 14.55 21.34
C ASP A 123 3.28 13.29 21.15
N SER A 124 4.56 13.46 20.81
CA SER A 124 5.47 12.35 20.46
C SER A 124 5.71 11.29 21.55
N ASN A 125 5.24 11.53 22.78
CA ASN A 125 5.39 10.61 23.91
C ASN A 125 4.08 9.96 24.34
N ASP A 126 2.96 10.31 23.69
CA ASP A 126 1.66 9.74 24.01
C ASP A 126 1.55 8.32 23.42
N TYR A 127 0.86 7.44 24.16
CA TYR A 127 0.67 6.08 23.71
C TYR A 127 -0.39 6.07 22.60
N ILE A 128 0.02 5.60 21.43
CA ILE A 128 -0.85 5.39 20.27
C ILE A 128 -1.09 3.89 20.17
N GLU A 129 -2.36 3.48 20.10
CA GLU A 129 -2.70 2.09 19.82
C GLU A 129 -2.08 1.70 18.46
N PRO A 130 -1.31 0.61 18.33
CA PRO A 130 -0.79 0.11 17.03
C PRO A 130 -1.89 -0.37 16.08
N THR A 131 -3.16 -0.14 16.46
CA THR A 131 -4.38 -0.49 15.75
C THR A 131 -5.19 0.75 15.41
N VAL A 132 -4.54 1.91 15.29
CA VAL A 132 -5.17 3.21 15.00
C VAL A 132 -6.26 3.09 13.93
N ASP A 133 -6.01 2.33 12.87
CA ASP A 133 -6.92 2.21 11.74
C ASP A 133 -8.26 1.52 12.06
N GLU A 134 -8.38 0.86 13.21
CA GLU A 134 -9.62 0.24 13.71
C GLU A 134 -10.38 1.12 14.70
N PHE A 135 -9.91 2.34 14.92
CA PHE A 135 -10.61 3.32 15.71
C PHE A 135 -11.34 4.28 14.78
N ILE A 136 -12.56 4.67 15.13
CA ILE A 136 -13.19 5.81 14.45
C ILE A 136 -12.44 7.10 14.79
N PHE A 137 -11.98 7.23 16.04
CA PHE A 137 -11.41 8.45 16.58
C PHE A 137 -9.90 8.32 16.82
N PHE A 138 -9.13 9.26 16.28
CA PHE A 138 -7.69 9.36 16.54
C PHE A 138 -7.45 9.96 17.92
N ASP A 139 -8.13 11.07 18.21
CA ASP A 139 -8.15 11.73 19.51
C ASP A 139 -9.60 11.93 20.00
N ASP A 140 -9.82 12.74 21.04
CA ASP A 140 -11.13 12.89 21.66
C ASP A 140 -12.22 13.53 20.78
N ILE A 141 -11.87 14.11 19.61
CA ILE A 141 -12.82 14.77 18.70
C ILE A 141 -12.55 14.52 17.21
N HIS A 142 -11.32 14.21 16.82
CA HIS A 142 -10.91 14.01 15.44
C HIS A 142 -10.94 12.54 15.07
N VAL A 143 -11.40 12.27 13.86
CA VAL A 143 -11.48 10.91 13.33
C VAL A 143 -10.12 10.45 12.77
N THR A 144 -9.93 9.14 12.66
CA THR A 144 -8.72 8.51 12.11
C THR A 144 -8.58 8.69 10.60
N GLY A 145 -7.42 8.32 10.06
CA GLY A 145 -7.19 8.26 8.61
C GLY A 145 -8.20 7.36 7.90
N THR A 146 -8.51 6.18 8.46
CA THR A 146 -9.53 5.26 7.94
C THR A 146 -10.90 5.92 7.80
N THR A 147 -11.32 6.67 8.82
CA THR A 147 -12.62 7.35 8.78
C THR A 147 -12.64 8.50 7.77
N HIS A 148 -11.53 9.24 7.62
CA HIS A 148 -11.39 10.25 6.56
C HIS A 148 -11.43 9.63 5.16
N LEU A 149 -10.83 8.46 4.97
CA LEU A 149 -10.88 7.73 3.71
C LEU A 149 -12.31 7.31 3.35
N LEU A 150 -13.05 6.76 4.32
CA LEU A 150 -14.46 6.40 4.13
C LEU A 150 -15.33 7.61 3.78
N LEU A 151 -15.06 8.76 4.41
CA LEU A 151 -15.72 10.02 4.03
C LEU A 151 -15.41 10.42 2.58
N GLY A 152 -14.14 10.31 2.15
CA GLY A 152 -13.74 10.60 0.77
C GLY A 152 -14.45 9.71 -0.25
N LEU A 153 -14.50 8.41 0.02
CA LEU A 153 -15.21 7.43 -0.82
C LEU A 153 -16.71 7.70 -0.87
N TYR A 154 -17.31 8.01 0.28
CA TYR A 154 -18.73 8.36 0.36
C TYR A 154 -19.03 9.63 -0.46
N VAL A 155 -18.21 10.68 -0.32
CA VAL A 155 -18.37 11.91 -1.11
C VAL A 155 -18.24 11.63 -2.60
N TYR A 156 -17.24 10.83 -3.02
CA TYR A 156 -17.04 10.47 -4.43
C TYR A 156 -18.23 9.71 -5.01
N GLU A 157 -18.77 8.73 -4.28
CA GLU A 157 -19.98 7.99 -4.66
C GLU A 157 -21.19 8.92 -4.88
N GLN A 158 -21.30 9.98 -4.06
CA GLN A 158 -22.40 10.93 -4.20
C GLN A 158 -22.24 11.90 -5.38
N ILE A 159 -21.04 12.07 -5.97
CA ILE A 159 -20.75 13.19 -6.91
C ILE A 159 -20.07 12.87 -8.27
N GLY A 160 -19.53 11.68 -8.54
CA GLY A 160 -18.63 11.40 -9.69
C GLY A 160 -19.23 11.33 -11.12
N SER A 161 -18.39 11.53 -12.16
CA SER A 161 -18.69 11.47 -13.61
C SER A 161 -18.28 10.13 -14.29
N PRO A 162 -18.87 9.73 -15.43
CA PRO A 162 -18.50 8.49 -16.16
C PRO A 162 -17.17 8.58 -16.95
N ASP A 163 -16.43 7.47 -16.96
CA ASP A 163 -15.19 7.19 -17.74
C ASP A 163 -15.32 5.74 -18.27
N THR A 164 -15.56 5.59 -19.58
CA THR A 164 -16.02 4.34 -20.21
C THR A 164 -14.90 3.33 -20.48
N ASP A 165 -13.69 3.78 -20.84
CA ASP A 165 -12.56 2.90 -21.15
C ASP A 165 -11.48 2.88 -20.06
N GLY A 166 -11.59 3.73 -19.03
CA GLY A 166 -10.84 3.64 -17.79
C GLY A 166 -9.38 4.07 -17.93
N ASP A 167 -9.07 4.94 -18.90
CA ASP A 167 -7.73 5.48 -19.13
C ASP A 167 -7.41 6.73 -18.28
N GLY A 168 -8.39 7.19 -17.48
CA GLY A 168 -8.26 8.33 -16.57
C GLY A 168 -8.68 9.67 -17.16
N VAL A 169 -9.26 9.70 -18.36
CA VAL A 169 -9.87 10.89 -18.99
C VAL A 169 -11.40 10.70 -19.08
N GLU A 170 -12.18 11.65 -18.55
CA GLU A 170 -13.65 11.56 -18.61
C GLU A 170 -14.20 11.49 -20.05
N ASP A 171 -15.30 10.76 -20.27
CA ASP A 171 -15.94 10.55 -21.59
C ASP A 171 -16.18 11.84 -22.39
N ASN A 172 -16.38 12.96 -21.71
CA ASN A 172 -16.66 14.26 -22.31
C ASN A 172 -15.41 15.00 -22.82
N SER A 173 -14.22 14.56 -22.41
CA SER A 173 -12.90 15.17 -22.65
C SER A 173 -11.94 14.24 -23.37
N ASP A 174 -12.36 13.00 -23.61
CA ASP A 174 -11.58 11.97 -24.29
C ASP A 174 -11.78 12.00 -25.82
N ASN A 175 -10.68 12.24 -26.55
CA ASN A 175 -10.66 12.23 -28.03
C ASN A 175 -10.35 10.84 -28.61
N CYS A 176 -10.04 9.87 -27.75
CA CYS A 176 -9.54 8.55 -28.06
C CYS A 176 -10.33 7.49 -27.27
N ALA A 177 -11.66 7.45 -27.47
CA ALA A 177 -12.70 6.64 -26.80
C ALA A 177 -12.53 5.10 -26.67
N SER A 178 -11.35 4.53 -26.95
CA SER A 178 -11.07 3.10 -26.85
C SER A 178 -9.57 2.85 -26.62
N THR A 179 -8.99 3.52 -25.63
CA THR A 179 -7.59 3.29 -25.27
C THR A 179 -7.47 1.97 -24.50
N PRO A 180 -6.45 1.13 -24.76
CA PRO A 180 -6.28 -0.11 -24.01
C PRO A 180 -6.05 0.16 -22.52
N ILE A 181 -6.79 -0.55 -21.66
CA ILE A 181 -6.69 -0.45 -20.20
C ILE A 181 -5.23 -0.65 -19.76
N GLY A 182 -4.66 0.36 -19.08
CA GLY A 182 -3.30 0.35 -18.54
C GLY A 182 -2.24 1.07 -19.39
N ASP A 183 -2.57 1.53 -20.59
CA ASP A 183 -1.66 2.36 -21.40
C ASP A 183 -1.60 3.81 -20.86
N SER A 184 -0.42 4.45 -20.93
CA SER A 184 -0.27 5.87 -20.58
C SER A 184 -0.73 6.77 -21.73
N VAL A 185 -1.61 7.72 -21.43
CA VAL A 185 -2.22 8.64 -22.41
C VAL A 185 -1.87 10.10 -22.13
N ASN A 186 -1.95 10.94 -23.16
CA ASN A 186 -1.86 12.39 -23.00
C ASN A 186 -3.19 12.98 -22.48
N HIS A 187 -3.24 14.29 -22.24
CA HIS A 187 -4.44 14.97 -21.72
C HIS A 187 -5.68 14.88 -22.63
N PHE A 188 -5.56 14.34 -23.84
CA PHE A 188 -6.65 14.12 -24.78
C PHE A 188 -7.07 12.64 -24.90
N GLY A 189 -6.55 11.75 -24.05
CA GLY A 189 -6.82 10.31 -24.08
C GLY A 189 -5.98 9.52 -25.09
N CYS A 190 -4.99 10.14 -25.76
CA CYS A 190 -4.27 9.50 -26.87
C CYS A 190 -2.82 9.12 -26.50
N ARG A 191 -2.34 7.98 -27.04
CA ARG A 191 -0.97 7.49 -26.85
C ARG A 191 0.02 8.22 -27.76
N LEU A 192 1.25 8.42 -27.29
CA LEU A 192 2.30 9.14 -28.02
C LEU A 192 2.80 8.41 -29.27
N VAL A 193 2.71 7.08 -29.32
CA VAL A 193 3.19 6.25 -30.44
C VAL A 193 2.37 6.40 -31.73
N ASP A 194 1.23 7.09 -31.66
CA ASP A 194 0.28 7.21 -32.75
C ASP A 194 0.40 8.58 -33.50
N LEU A 195 1.42 9.40 -33.22
CA LEU A 195 1.60 10.76 -33.78
C LEU A 195 2.75 10.86 -34.81
N ASP A 196 2.49 11.45 -35.98
CA ASP A 196 3.44 11.68 -37.09
C ASP A 196 3.12 13.06 -37.72
N SER A 197 4.00 14.05 -37.49
CA SER A 197 3.77 15.47 -37.75
C SER A 197 4.08 15.91 -39.18
N ASP A 198 5.04 15.26 -39.86
CA ASP A 198 5.43 15.60 -41.24
C ASP A 198 4.95 14.59 -42.29
N TYR A 199 4.33 13.51 -41.83
CA TYR A 199 3.69 12.46 -42.63
C TYR A 199 4.66 11.74 -43.57
N ASP A 200 5.92 11.58 -43.16
CA ASP A 200 6.92 10.81 -43.89
C ASP A 200 6.81 9.28 -43.62
N GLY A 201 5.98 8.90 -42.64
CA GLY A 201 5.71 7.51 -42.25
C GLY A 201 6.50 7.02 -41.04
N VAL A 202 7.29 7.89 -40.42
CA VAL A 202 8.00 7.68 -39.15
C VAL A 202 7.30 8.52 -38.07
N ASN A 203 7.01 7.92 -36.91
CA ASN A 203 6.32 8.66 -35.85
C ASN A 203 7.27 9.67 -35.17
N ASP A 204 6.70 10.75 -34.62
CA ASP A 204 7.46 11.89 -34.06
C ASP A 204 8.45 11.50 -32.96
N LEU A 205 8.25 10.34 -32.31
CA LEU A 205 9.13 9.86 -31.24
C LEU A 205 10.46 9.35 -31.79
N ILE A 206 10.49 8.84 -33.02
CA ILE A 206 11.68 8.22 -33.64
C ILE A 206 12.16 8.93 -34.92
N ASP A 207 11.52 10.02 -35.33
CA ASP A 207 11.96 10.85 -36.45
C ASP A 207 13.10 11.83 -36.05
N GLN A 208 14.27 11.67 -36.68
CA GLN A 208 15.46 12.49 -36.48
C GLN A 208 15.60 13.61 -37.54
N CYS A 209 14.76 13.60 -38.56
CA CYS A 209 14.80 14.53 -39.69
C CYS A 209 13.44 15.22 -39.89
N PRO A 210 12.98 16.02 -38.91
CA PRO A 210 11.68 16.65 -38.96
C PRO A 210 11.56 17.62 -40.15
N GLY A 211 10.48 17.46 -40.91
CA GLY A 211 10.20 18.26 -42.10
C GLY A 211 10.75 17.65 -43.37
N THR A 212 10.94 16.32 -43.40
CA THR A 212 11.26 15.62 -44.64
C THR A 212 10.12 15.82 -45.64
N ALA A 213 10.48 16.09 -46.90
CA ALA A 213 9.49 16.41 -47.91
C ALA A 213 8.59 15.20 -48.20
N LEU A 214 7.27 15.42 -48.17
CA LEU A 214 6.25 14.41 -48.51
C LEU A 214 6.60 13.62 -49.78
N ASN A 215 6.64 12.28 -49.66
CA ASN A 215 7.01 11.29 -50.69
C ASN A 215 8.51 11.19 -51.05
N VAL A 216 9.41 11.69 -50.21
CA VAL A 216 10.83 11.30 -50.26
C VAL A 216 10.98 9.96 -49.55
N THR A 217 11.82 9.08 -50.08
CA THR A 217 12.17 7.83 -49.39
C THR A 217 13.09 8.16 -48.23
N VAL A 218 12.63 7.85 -47.03
CA VAL A 218 13.36 8.02 -45.77
C VAL A 218 13.83 6.68 -45.22
N ASP A 219 14.89 6.72 -44.41
CA ASP A 219 15.28 5.59 -43.59
C ASP A 219 14.41 5.44 -42.34
N GLU A 220 14.80 4.54 -41.44
CA GLU A 220 14.10 4.27 -40.19
C GLU A 220 14.08 5.44 -39.20
N ASN A 221 14.88 6.48 -39.45
CA ASN A 221 14.98 7.70 -38.63
C ASN A 221 14.37 8.93 -39.35
N GLY A 222 13.61 8.74 -40.43
CA GLY A 222 12.98 9.85 -41.17
C GLY A 222 13.93 10.63 -42.10
N CYS A 223 15.19 10.16 -42.29
CA CYS A 223 16.22 10.91 -43.01
C CYS A 223 16.42 10.45 -44.47
N SER A 224 16.72 11.38 -45.38
CA SER A 224 17.08 11.09 -46.78
C SER A 224 18.61 11.12 -47.04
N ASP A 225 19.06 10.43 -48.09
CA ASP A 225 20.50 10.25 -48.42
C ASP A 225 21.27 11.56 -48.65
N TYR A 226 20.60 12.65 -49.04
CA TYR A 226 21.26 13.94 -49.32
C TYR A 226 21.29 14.88 -48.11
N GLN A 227 20.76 14.45 -46.97
CA GLN A 227 20.75 15.20 -45.71
C GLN A 227 21.80 14.66 -44.72
N LYS A 228 22.63 13.69 -45.14
CA LYS A 228 23.64 13.03 -44.32
C LYS A 228 25.05 13.56 -44.60
N ASP A 229 25.68 14.02 -43.54
CA ASP A 229 27.05 14.54 -43.46
C ASP A 229 27.52 14.18 -42.04
N SER A 230 28.05 12.96 -41.92
CA SER A 230 28.21 12.23 -40.66
C SER A 230 29.28 12.85 -39.77
N ASP A 231 30.30 13.50 -40.34
CA ASP A 231 31.37 14.15 -39.58
C ASP A 231 31.38 15.69 -39.69
N GLY A 232 30.56 16.26 -40.58
CA GLY A 232 30.35 17.70 -40.67
C GLY A 232 31.56 18.46 -41.19
N ASP A 233 32.48 17.78 -41.88
CA ASP A 233 33.72 18.37 -42.41
C ASP A 233 33.46 19.24 -43.66
N GLY A 234 32.24 19.15 -44.21
CA GLY A 234 31.78 19.87 -45.39
C GLY A 234 31.69 19.01 -46.65
N VAL A 235 32.00 17.72 -46.57
CA VAL A 235 31.84 16.72 -47.62
C VAL A 235 30.73 15.75 -47.20
N ASN A 236 29.76 15.51 -48.07
CA ASN A 236 28.68 14.54 -47.75
C ASN A 236 29.22 13.11 -47.74
N ASP A 237 28.57 12.23 -46.98
CA ASP A 237 28.99 10.84 -46.77
C ASP A 237 29.26 10.04 -48.06
N ALA A 238 28.62 10.39 -49.18
CA ALA A 238 28.81 9.69 -50.43
C ALA A 238 30.13 10.03 -51.16
N GLU A 239 30.82 11.09 -50.74
CA GLU A 239 32.02 11.64 -51.39
C GLU A 239 33.27 11.70 -50.47
N ASP A 240 33.14 11.30 -49.20
CA ASP A 240 34.19 11.40 -48.18
C ASP A 240 35.05 10.11 -48.02
N VAL A 241 36.39 10.26 -48.02
CA VAL A 241 37.37 9.17 -47.82
C VAL A 241 37.85 9.08 -46.37
N CYS A 242 37.74 10.18 -45.63
CA CYS A 242 38.06 10.29 -44.21
C CYS A 242 36.77 10.63 -43.44
N PRO A 243 35.82 9.68 -43.34
CA PRO A 243 34.43 9.89 -42.86
C PRO A 243 34.30 10.27 -41.36
N ASN A 244 35.37 10.72 -40.72
CA ASN A 244 35.46 11.04 -39.29
C ASN A 244 36.45 12.19 -39.03
N THR A 245 36.47 13.22 -39.87
CA THR A 245 37.40 14.34 -39.73
C THR A 245 36.87 15.41 -38.79
N SER A 246 37.72 15.87 -37.87
CA SER A 246 37.31 16.67 -36.71
C SER A 246 38.43 17.61 -36.26
N PRO A 247 38.12 18.78 -35.65
CA PRO A 247 36.78 19.33 -35.39
C PRO A 247 36.09 19.89 -36.64
N ILE A 248 34.76 19.95 -36.61
CA ILE A 248 33.92 20.57 -37.65
C ILE A 248 34.51 21.93 -38.08
N GLY A 249 34.81 22.05 -39.37
CA GLY A 249 35.44 23.24 -39.95
C GLY A 249 36.99 23.27 -39.92
N ILE A 250 37.64 22.15 -39.57
CA ILE A 250 39.08 21.96 -39.81
C ILE A 250 39.37 21.96 -41.31
N THR A 251 40.55 22.43 -41.69
CA THR A 251 40.94 22.42 -43.10
C THR A 251 41.27 20.99 -43.52
N VAL A 252 40.37 20.41 -44.30
CA VAL A 252 40.52 19.10 -44.93
C VAL A 252 40.99 19.25 -46.37
N ASP A 253 41.55 18.18 -46.93
CA ASP A 253 41.83 18.09 -48.36
C ASP A 253 40.57 17.72 -49.18
N ASP A 254 40.70 17.59 -50.51
CA ASP A 254 39.57 17.30 -51.40
C ASP A 254 38.94 15.91 -51.17
N TYR A 255 39.49 15.10 -50.27
CA TYR A 255 39.00 13.76 -49.88
C TYR A 255 38.53 13.70 -48.43
N GLY A 256 38.44 14.83 -47.75
CA GLY A 256 38.01 14.92 -46.35
C GLY A 256 39.14 14.71 -45.33
N CYS A 257 40.43 14.62 -45.70
CA CYS A 257 41.51 14.28 -44.76
C CYS A 257 42.38 15.48 -44.31
N ALA A 258 42.73 15.54 -43.03
CA ALA A 258 43.54 16.55 -42.35
C ALA A 258 44.97 16.08 -42.00
N ASP A 259 45.87 17.02 -41.69
CA ASP A 259 47.31 16.76 -41.50
C ASP A 259 47.64 15.81 -40.33
N TYR A 260 46.82 15.76 -39.28
CA TYR A 260 46.98 14.84 -38.15
C TYR A 260 46.65 13.39 -38.50
N GLN A 261 46.18 13.10 -39.71
CA GLN A 261 45.81 11.75 -40.16
C GLN A 261 46.95 11.07 -40.95
N LYS A 262 48.24 11.40 -40.68
CA LYS A 262 49.44 10.92 -41.41
C LYS A 262 50.42 10.15 -40.51
N ASP A 263 50.95 9.03 -40.99
CA ASP A 263 51.86 8.09 -40.28
C ASP A 263 53.07 7.74 -41.19
N THR A 264 54.32 7.94 -40.73
CA THR A 264 55.55 7.83 -41.53
C THR A 264 56.32 6.52 -41.35
N ASP A 265 56.34 5.93 -40.15
CA ASP A 265 57.02 4.64 -39.93
C ASP A 265 56.06 3.44 -40.07
N ASP A 266 54.82 3.72 -40.47
CA ASP A 266 53.75 2.76 -40.78
C ASP A 266 53.51 1.80 -39.59
N ASP A 267 53.81 2.26 -38.37
CA ASP A 267 53.57 1.53 -37.12
C ASP A 267 52.12 1.65 -36.64
N GLY A 268 51.35 2.53 -37.30
CA GLY A 268 49.95 2.82 -37.03
C GLY A 268 49.73 4.09 -36.19
N VAL A 269 50.79 4.78 -35.74
CA VAL A 269 50.71 6.01 -34.97
C VAL A 269 51.10 7.20 -35.86
N THR A 270 50.24 8.20 -35.89
CA THR A 270 50.48 9.38 -36.71
C THR A 270 51.68 10.17 -36.18
N ASP A 271 52.41 10.78 -37.10
CA ASP A 271 53.70 11.41 -36.83
C ASP A 271 53.67 12.46 -35.71
N ASP A 272 52.52 13.11 -35.52
CA ASP A 272 52.32 14.12 -34.50
C ASP A 272 52.20 13.55 -33.08
N MET A 273 51.95 12.24 -32.97
CA MET A 273 51.67 11.53 -31.72
C MET A 273 52.73 10.49 -31.32
N ASP A 274 53.66 10.18 -32.22
CA ASP A 274 54.69 9.16 -32.00
C ASP A 274 55.88 9.67 -31.14
N SER A 275 56.05 9.05 -29.97
CA SER A 275 57.16 9.25 -29.00
C SER A 275 58.31 8.26 -29.18
N CYS A 276 58.13 7.24 -30.01
CA CYS A 276 59.07 6.17 -30.31
C CYS A 276 59.25 6.02 -31.84
N PRO A 277 59.86 7.03 -32.51
CA PRO A 277 59.88 7.21 -33.98
C PRO A 277 60.72 6.23 -34.79
N ASN A 278 61.05 5.07 -34.21
CA ASN A 278 61.81 4.00 -34.84
C ASN A 278 61.38 2.64 -34.29
N THR A 279 60.08 2.38 -34.21
CA THR A 279 59.63 1.04 -33.86
C THR A 279 59.96 0.06 -34.97
N GLU A 280 60.51 -1.08 -34.60
CA GLU A 280 60.85 -2.12 -35.56
C GLU A 280 59.59 -2.70 -36.21
N GLU A 281 59.59 -2.83 -37.55
CA GLU A 281 58.49 -3.47 -38.29
C GLU A 281 58.11 -4.82 -37.65
N ASN A 282 56.80 -5.04 -37.46
CA ASN A 282 56.15 -6.21 -36.84
C ASN A 282 56.09 -6.24 -35.31
N TRP A 283 56.50 -5.18 -34.62
CA TRP A 283 56.12 -4.99 -33.22
C TRP A 283 54.83 -4.18 -33.14
N SER A 284 53.91 -4.61 -32.28
CA SER A 284 52.76 -3.80 -31.92
C SER A 284 53.23 -2.64 -31.03
N VAL A 285 52.75 -1.44 -31.33
CA VAL A 285 53.06 -0.23 -30.57
C VAL A 285 51.86 0.26 -29.77
N ASN A 286 52.15 0.99 -28.70
CA ASN A 286 51.16 1.75 -27.96
C ASN A 286 50.81 3.07 -28.70
N ILE A 287 49.89 3.85 -28.14
CA ILE A 287 49.39 5.10 -28.74
C ILE A 287 50.46 6.19 -28.94
N VAL A 288 51.62 6.04 -28.32
CA VAL A 288 52.76 6.94 -28.49
C VAL A 288 53.88 6.27 -29.29
N GLY A 289 53.56 5.25 -30.10
CA GLY A 289 54.49 4.57 -31.00
C GLY A 289 55.49 3.63 -30.33
N CYS A 290 55.34 3.29 -29.04
CA CYS A 290 56.33 2.48 -28.31
C CYS A 290 55.90 1.01 -28.15
N ALA A 291 56.83 0.06 -28.33
CA ALA A 291 56.57 -1.36 -28.12
C ALA A 291 56.71 -1.81 -26.65
N ASP A 292 56.02 -2.89 -26.27
CA ASP A 292 55.91 -3.39 -24.87
C ASP A 292 57.24 -3.68 -24.17
N ASN A 293 58.25 -4.08 -24.94
CA ASN A 293 59.59 -4.37 -24.41
C ASN A 293 60.41 -3.10 -24.10
N GLN A 294 59.89 -1.91 -24.41
CA GLN A 294 60.56 -0.63 -24.22
C GLN A 294 59.95 0.20 -23.08
N ILE A 295 58.95 -0.33 -22.36
CA ILE A 295 58.16 0.41 -21.40
C ILE A 295 58.27 -0.23 -20.00
N ASP A 296 58.53 0.62 -19.02
CA ASP A 296 58.43 0.38 -17.57
C ASP A 296 57.57 1.54 -17.06
N SER A 297 56.30 1.26 -16.82
CA SER A 297 55.27 2.29 -16.65
C SER A 297 55.28 2.90 -15.24
N ASP A 298 55.65 2.14 -14.21
CA ASP A 298 55.52 2.55 -12.80
C ASP A 298 56.86 2.67 -12.07
N TRP A 299 57.95 2.26 -12.73
CA TRP A 299 59.33 2.42 -12.29
C TRP A 299 59.59 1.66 -10.99
N ASP A 300 58.91 0.52 -10.82
CA ASP A 300 59.13 -0.42 -9.73
C ASP A 300 60.36 -1.33 -9.99
N GLY A 301 60.85 -1.33 -11.23
CA GLY A 301 62.03 -2.06 -11.70
C GLY A 301 61.71 -3.33 -12.50
N VAL A 302 60.45 -3.63 -12.77
CA VAL A 302 59.96 -4.72 -13.62
C VAL A 302 59.37 -4.13 -14.91
N MET A 303 59.97 -4.46 -16.06
CA MET A 303 59.44 -3.99 -17.35
C MET A 303 58.03 -4.54 -17.57
N ASN A 304 57.14 -3.77 -18.22
CA ASN A 304 55.71 -4.10 -18.37
C ASN A 304 55.43 -5.55 -18.82
N TYR A 305 56.25 -6.10 -19.72
CA TYR A 305 56.05 -7.47 -20.22
C TYR A 305 56.32 -8.59 -19.19
N LEU A 306 56.86 -8.26 -18.02
CA LEU A 306 57.13 -9.16 -16.89
C LEU A 306 56.41 -8.74 -15.60
N ASP A 307 55.73 -7.60 -15.61
CA ASP A 307 55.09 -7.02 -14.44
C ASP A 307 53.61 -7.43 -14.39
N ILE A 308 53.24 -8.14 -13.33
CA ILE A 308 51.86 -8.58 -13.05
C ILE A 308 51.09 -7.49 -12.29
N CYS A 309 51.78 -6.56 -11.62
CA CYS A 309 51.22 -5.50 -10.81
C CYS A 309 51.54 -4.10 -11.37
N PRO A 310 51.01 -3.75 -12.56
CA PRO A 310 51.25 -2.45 -13.15
C PRO A 310 50.72 -1.36 -12.22
N ASN A 311 51.56 -0.35 -11.93
CA ASN A 311 51.30 0.81 -11.05
C ASN A 311 51.66 0.63 -9.58
N THR A 312 52.66 -0.18 -9.27
CA THR A 312 53.24 -0.23 -7.92
C THR A 312 53.91 1.11 -7.58
N GLU A 313 53.65 1.64 -6.37
CA GLU A 313 54.23 2.92 -5.95
C GLU A 313 55.76 2.83 -5.92
N SER A 314 56.42 3.71 -6.70
CA SER A 314 57.87 3.70 -6.85
C SER A 314 58.59 3.82 -5.49
N GLY A 315 59.42 2.83 -5.18
CA GLY A 315 60.22 2.77 -3.95
C GLY A 315 59.70 1.82 -2.87
N LEU A 316 58.56 1.14 -3.09
CA LEU A 316 58.13 0.01 -2.27
C LEU A 316 58.94 -1.26 -2.58
N GLU A 317 59.03 -2.18 -1.62
CA GLU A 317 59.58 -3.52 -1.88
C GLU A 317 58.52 -4.37 -2.59
N VAL A 318 58.85 -4.84 -3.80
CA VAL A 318 57.99 -5.69 -4.64
C VAL A 318 58.53 -7.11 -4.73
N ASP A 319 57.66 -8.06 -5.04
CA ASP A 319 58.06 -9.43 -5.34
C ASP A 319 58.56 -9.59 -6.79
N GLN A 320 58.73 -10.83 -7.26
CA GLN A 320 59.27 -11.10 -8.60
C GLN A 320 58.29 -10.75 -9.73
N ASP A 321 57.02 -10.54 -9.39
CA ASP A 321 55.92 -10.28 -10.29
C ASP A 321 55.51 -8.78 -10.24
N GLY A 322 56.31 -7.94 -9.58
CA GLY A 322 56.09 -6.49 -9.46
C GLY A 322 55.13 -6.08 -8.32
N CYS A 323 54.64 -7.03 -7.50
CA CYS A 323 53.58 -6.76 -6.53
C CYS A 323 54.08 -6.38 -5.14
N SER A 324 53.55 -5.31 -4.56
CA SER A 324 53.72 -4.96 -3.14
C SER A 324 52.69 -5.66 -2.24
N LEU A 325 52.92 -5.68 -0.91
CA LEU A 325 51.99 -6.33 0.04
C LEU A 325 50.56 -5.76 0.02
N SER A 326 50.37 -4.50 -0.36
CA SER A 326 49.06 -3.87 -0.51
C SER A 326 48.35 -4.21 -1.82
N GLN A 327 49.03 -4.87 -2.75
CA GLN A 327 48.48 -5.32 -4.04
C GLN A 327 48.19 -6.83 -4.06
N LEU A 328 48.48 -7.55 -2.97
CA LEU A 328 48.16 -8.97 -2.84
C LEU A 328 46.71 -9.16 -2.35
N ASP A 329 45.98 -10.00 -3.07
CA ASP A 329 44.58 -10.35 -2.84
C ASP A 329 44.43 -11.84 -3.18
N SER A 330 44.47 -12.68 -2.15
CA SER A 330 44.66 -14.13 -2.24
C SER A 330 43.43 -14.87 -2.77
N ASP A 331 42.23 -14.39 -2.49
CA ASP A 331 40.97 -14.95 -3.00
C ASP A 331 40.39 -14.13 -4.18
N SER A 332 41.04 -13.01 -4.50
CA SER A 332 40.78 -12.15 -5.65
C SER A 332 39.37 -11.56 -5.63
N ASP A 333 38.92 -11.17 -4.45
CA ASP A 333 37.60 -10.57 -4.20
C ASP A 333 37.59 -9.03 -4.33
N GLY A 334 38.76 -8.42 -4.47
CA GLY A 334 38.97 -6.98 -4.60
C GLY A 334 39.40 -6.28 -3.32
N VAL A 335 39.52 -6.98 -2.20
CA VAL A 335 40.06 -6.49 -0.93
C VAL A 335 41.42 -7.13 -0.68
N ASN A 336 42.43 -6.31 -0.39
CA ASN A 336 43.78 -6.84 -0.20
C ASN A 336 43.87 -7.67 1.09
N ASP A 337 44.80 -8.62 1.12
CA ASP A 337 45.02 -9.57 2.22
C ASP A 337 45.21 -8.91 3.60
N LEU A 338 45.60 -7.63 3.67
CA LEU A 338 45.80 -6.91 4.94
C LEU A 338 44.50 -6.36 5.53
N ASP A 339 43.54 -5.99 4.67
CA ASP A 339 42.27 -5.38 5.05
C ASP A 339 41.09 -6.38 5.01
N ASP A 340 41.30 -7.56 4.42
CA ASP A 340 40.31 -8.61 4.27
C ASP A 340 40.07 -9.42 5.57
N LEU A 341 38.80 -9.45 6.01
CA LEU A 341 38.31 -10.22 7.16
C LEU A 341 37.78 -11.61 6.77
N CYS A 342 37.61 -11.86 5.48
CA CYS A 342 36.97 -13.01 4.85
C CYS A 342 37.87 -13.65 3.77
N PRO A 343 39.07 -14.18 4.12
CA PRO A 343 40.14 -14.60 3.19
C PRO A 343 39.88 -15.84 2.30
N ASP A 344 38.63 -16.30 2.23
CA ASP A 344 38.20 -17.45 1.44
C ASP A 344 36.88 -17.12 0.69
N THR A 345 36.67 -15.85 0.35
CA THR A 345 35.51 -15.39 -0.41
C THR A 345 35.54 -15.94 -1.83
N GLN A 346 34.37 -16.39 -2.32
CA GLN A 346 34.29 -17.03 -3.61
C GLN A 346 34.54 -16.02 -4.73
N LEU A 347 35.54 -16.29 -5.57
CA LEU A 347 35.88 -15.49 -6.75
C LEU A 347 34.63 -15.10 -7.56
N GLY A 348 34.49 -13.79 -7.82
CA GLY A 348 33.40 -13.20 -8.60
C GLY A 348 32.13 -12.87 -7.82
N THR A 349 32.14 -13.02 -6.49
CA THR A 349 31.08 -12.49 -5.63
C THR A 349 31.33 -11.02 -5.30
N THR A 350 30.26 -10.23 -5.13
CA THR A 350 30.38 -8.85 -4.68
C THR A 350 30.59 -8.82 -3.17
N VAL A 351 31.65 -8.15 -2.72
CA VAL A 351 32.04 -8.06 -1.32
C VAL A 351 31.91 -6.65 -0.76
N ASP A 352 31.85 -6.54 0.56
CA ASP A 352 31.94 -5.26 1.25
C ASP A 352 33.40 -4.77 1.40
N ASN A 353 33.61 -3.65 2.09
CA ASN A 353 34.95 -3.09 2.31
C ASN A 353 35.86 -3.97 3.19
N SER A 354 35.34 -5.06 3.73
CA SER A 354 36.07 -6.00 4.58
C SER A 354 36.31 -7.34 3.88
N GLY A 355 36.03 -7.45 2.58
CA GLY A 355 36.19 -8.68 1.79
C GLY A 355 35.09 -9.72 2.02
N CYS A 356 33.99 -9.34 2.69
CA CYS A 356 32.94 -10.30 3.02
C CYS A 356 31.80 -10.22 2.01
N ALA A 357 31.45 -11.35 1.38
CA ALA A 357 30.22 -11.45 0.59
C ALA A 357 29.00 -11.57 1.51
N LEU A 358 27.82 -11.22 0.98
CA LEU A 358 26.54 -11.34 1.71
C LEU A 358 26.29 -12.75 2.28
N SER A 359 26.83 -13.81 1.65
CA SER A 359 26.71 -15.17 2.17
C SER A 359 27.53 -15.46 3.43
N GLN A 360 28.52 -14.60 3.74
CA GLN A 360 29.39 -14.69 4.91
C GLN A 360 28.98 -13.72 6.03
N LEU A 361 28.06 -12.79 5.75
CA LEU A 361 27.53 -11.82 6.70
C LEU A 361 26.22 -12.31 7.33
N ASP A 362 26.00 -11.95 8.59
CA ASP A 362 24.78 -12.20 9.38
C ASP A 362 24.59 -10.96 10.27
N SER A 363 23.99 -9.93 9.67
CA SER A 363 23.98 -8.55 10.17
C SER A 363 23.21 -8.38 11.49
N ASP A 364 22.14 -9.15 11.69
CA ASP A 364 21.32 -9.10 12.89
C ASP A 364 21.54 -10.29 13.85
N SER A 365 22.42 -11.23 13.46
CA SER A 365 22.82 -12.40 14.24
C SER A 365 21.66 -13.35 14.54
N ASP A 366 20.69 -13.45 13.62
CA ASP A 366 19.54 -14.34 13.74
C ASP A 366 19.83 -15.79 13.29
N GLY A 367 20.99 -16.00 12.65
CA GLY A 367 21.47 -17.28 12.17
C GLY A 367 21.19 -17.56 10.69
N VAL A 368 20.64 -16.58 9.96
CA VAL A 368 20.48 -16.58 8.50
C VAL A 368 21.45 -15.55 7.92
N ASN A 369 22.14 -15.90 6.83
CA ASN A 369 23.09 -14.97 6.23
C ASN A 369 22.40 -13.95 5.33
N ASP A 370 22.97 -12.76 5.23
CA ASP A 370 22.42 -11.60 4.52
C ASP A 370 22.08 -11.87 3.04
N LEU A 371 22.63 -12.92 2.41
CA LEU A 371 22.29 -13.30 1.03
C LEU A 371 20.87 -13.90 0.91
N ILE A 372 20.41 -14.62 1.93
CA ILE A 372 19.11 -15.31 1.92
C ILE A 372 18.18 -14.83 3.02
N ASP A 373 18.65 -13.92 3.87
CA ASP A 373 17.85 -13.24 4.87
C ASP A 373 16.93 -12.21 4.17
N ILE A 374 15.63 -12.40 4.33
CA ILE A 374 14.60 -11.48 3.81
C ILE A 374 14.32 -10.36 4.84
N CYS A 375 14.68 -10.58 6.09
CA CYS A 375 14.35 -9.78 7.24
C CYS A 375 15.60 -9.33 8.01
N ASP A 376 16.30 -8.33 7.46
CA ASP A 376 17.57 -7.76 7.94
C ASP A 376 17.63 -7.31 9.43
N LEU A 377 16.54 -7.39 10.19
CA LEU A 377 16.41 -6.95 11.59
C LEU A 377 15.39 -7.81 12.39
N THR A 378 15.63 -9.11 12.48
CA THR A 378 14.92 -10.04 13.34
C THR A 378 15.03 -9.64 14.81
N PRO A 379 13.90 -9.48 15.53
CA PRO A 379 13.92 -9.12 16.95
C PRO A 379 14.67 -10.16 17.80
N ILE A 380 15.60 -9.70 18.64
CA ILE A 380 16.50 -10.54 19.46
C ILE A 380 15.80 -11.54 20.41
N ASP A 381 14.52 -11.31 20.72
CA ASP A 381 13.70 -12.16 21.60
C ASP A 381 12.81 -13.13 20.82
N GLU A 382 12.90 -13.16 19.50
CA GLU A 382 12.12 -14.02 18.61
C GLU A 382 13.03 -14.94 17.78
N THR A 383 12.47 -16.05 17.31
CA THR A 383 13.21 -17.01 16.50
C THR A 383 12.90 -16.80 15.02
N ALA A 384 13.93 -16.50 14.24
CA ALA A 384 13.91 -16.50 12.78
C ALA A 384 13.44 -17.84 12.20
N ASN A 385 12.76 -17.80 11.06
CA ASN A 385 12.57 -18.98 10.22
C ASN A 385 13.80 -19.20 9.32
N PHE A 386 13.67 -20.02 8.27
CA PHE A 386 14.79 -20.28 7.34
C PHE A 386 15.07 -19.12 6.36
N GLU A 387 14.23 -18.09 6.37
CA GLU A 387 14.33 -16.88 5.54
C GLU A 387 14.68 -15.65 6.40
N GLY A 388 15.13 -15.87 7.64
CA GLY A 388 15.44 -14.84 8.64
C GLY A 388 14.22 -14.29 9.37
N CYS A 389 13.05 -14.26 8.74
CA CYS A 389 11.89 -13.61 9.35
C CYS A 389 11.32 -14.31 10.61
N SER A 390 11.10 -13.54 11.68
CA SER A 390 10.42 -13.97 12.89
C SER A 390 8.88 -13.98 12.74
N PRO A 391 8.11 -14.57 13.69
CA PRO A 391 6.66 -14.51 13.67
C PRO A 391 6.08 -13.09 13.66
N SER A 392 6.76 -12.08 14.23
CA SER A 392 6.25 -10.70 14.17
C SER A 392 6.56 -9.98 12.86
N GLN A 393 7.40 -10.54 12.01
CA GLN A 393 7.76 -9.99 10.69
C GLN A 393 7.06 -10.71 9.53
N ARG A 394 6.50 -11.90 9.77
CA ARG A 394 5.82 -12.72 8.76
C ARG A 394 4.30 -12.58 8.86
N ASP A 395 3.63 -12.61 7.72
CA ASP A 395 2.17 -12.70 7.58
C ASP A 395 1.88 -13.87 6.63
N SER A 396 1.73 -15.07 7.20
CA SER A 396 1.79 -16.33 6.44
C SER A 396 0.56 -16.59 5.56
N ASP A 397 -0.55 -15.90 5.77
CA ASP A 397 -1.76 -15.98 4.95
C ASP A 397 -2.15 -14.66 4.25
N ASN A 398 -1.35 -13.61 4.44
CA ASN A 398 -1.47 -12.29 3.83
C ASN A 398 -2.80 -11.59 4.14
N ASP A 399 -3.31 -11.74 5.36
CA ASP A 399 -4.51 -11.03 5.83
C ASP A 399 -4.21 -9.68 6.51
N GLY A 400 -2.93 -9.29 6.49
CA GLY A 400 -2.43 -8.01 6.99
C GLY A 400 -1.99 -8.08 8.46
N ARG A 401 -1.98 -9.26 9.08
CA ARG A 401 -1.46 -9.47 10.43
C ARG A 401 -0.22 -10.35 10.44
N ASN A 402 0.70 -9.98 11.31
CA ASN A 402 1.84 -10.85 11.52
C ASN A 402 1.46 -12.10 12.33
N ASP A 403 2.14 -13.22 12.06
CA ASP A 403 1.90 -14.52 12.68
C ASP A 403 1.94 -14.47 14.23
N ALA A 404 2.71 -13.53 14.80
CA ALA A 404 2.81 -13.36 16.25
C ALA A 404 1.52 -12.85 16.90
N LEU A 405 0.74 -12.03 16.18
CA LEU A 405 -0.52 -11.45 16.64
C LEU A 405 -1.74 -12.10 15.98
N ASP A 406 -1.51 -12.99 15.02
CA ASP A 406 -2.51 -13.75 14.29
C ASP A 406 -2.98 -14.98 15.07
N GLN A 407 -4.30 -15.13 15.25
CA GLN A 407 -4.89 -16.29 15.92
C GLN A 407 -5.05 -17.51 15.00
N CYS A 408 -5.07 -17.31 13.70
CA CYS A 408 -5.12 -18.32 12.66
C CYS A 408 -4.07 -18.05 11.57
N PRO A 409 -2.75 -18.07 11.86
CA PRO A 409 -1.69 -17.54 10.98
C PRO A 409 -1.60 -18.15 9.57
N PHE A 410 -2.33 -19.21 9.28
CA PHE A 410 -2.29 -19.93 8.01
C PHE A 410 -3.66 -19.95 7.32
N SER A 411 -4.58 -19.11 7.74
CA SER A 411 -5.96 -19.09 7.31
C SER A 411 -6.51 -17.68 7.38
N PHE A 412 -6.41 -16.98 6.24
CA PHE A 412 -6.85 -15.62 6.04
C PHE A 412 -8.15 -15.29 6.79
N GLY A 413 -8.13 -14.19 7.55
CA GLY A 413 -9.25 -13.87 8.38
C GLY A 413 -9.39 -12.43 8.81
N SER A 414 -10.52 -11.83 8.44
CA SER A 414 -10.89 -10.51 8.92
C SER A 414 -11.29 -10.45 10.39
N ILE A 415 -11.08 -11.39 11.32
CA ILE A 415 -11.20 -11.10 12.77
C ILE A 415 -10.05 -11.76 13.53
N ARG A 416 -9.12 -10.95 14.02
CA ARG A 416 -7.93 -11.39 14.77
C ARG A 416 -7.06 -12.37 13.98
N GLY A 417 -7.11 -12.29 12.66
CA GLY A 417 -6.42 -13.23 11.78
C GLY A 417 -7.25 -14.45 11.41
N CYS A 418 -8.44 -14.59 12.02
CA CYS A 418 -9.33 -15.72 11.78
C CYS A 418 -10.56 -15.31 10.96
N PRO A 419 -11.05 -16.16 10.05
CA PRO A 419 -12.18 -15.84 9.21
C PRO A 419 -13.46 -15.60 10.02
N SER A 420 -14.19 -14.55 9.66
CA SER A 420 -15.49 -14.26 10.27
C SER A 420 -16.55 -15.26 9.81
N MET A 421 -17.26 -15.86 10.76
CA MET A 421 -18.39 -16.77 10.52
C MET A 421 -19.66 -16.17 11.10
N SER A 422 -20.75 -16.20 10.34
CA SER A 422 -22.07 -15.78 10.79
C SER A 422 -23.15 -16.80 10.45
N VAL A 423 -24.20 -16.83 11.26
CA VAL A 423 -25.40 -17.63 11.02
C VAL A 423 -26.63 -16.75 11.17
N GLY A 424 -27.39 -16.65 10.08
CA GLY A 424 -28.75 -16.15 10.09
C GLY A 424 -29.74 -17.31 10.22
N ILE A 425 -30.76 -17.14 11.05
CA ILE A 425 -31.90 -18.06 11.12
C ILE A 425 -33.15 -17.25 10.86
N GLU A 426 -33.95 -17.68 9.88
CA GLU A 426 -35.24 -17.09 9.54
C GLU A 426 -36.29 -18.20 9.54
N VAL A 427 -37.41 -18.01 10.24
CA VAL A 427 -38.53 -18.96 10.18
C VAL A 427 -39.47 -18.51 9.08
N ILE A 428 -39.51 -19.28 7.99
CA ILE A 428 -40.32 -18.99 6.80
C ILE A 428 -41.78 -19.37 7.04
N HIS A 429 -42.02 -20.47 7.76
CA HIS A 429 -43.37 -20.97 8.03
C HIS A 429 -43.49 -21.47 9.48
N TRP A 430 -44.42 -20.86 10.22
CA TRP A 430 -44.79 -21.29 11.57
C TRP A 430 -45.97 -22.27 11.50
N PRO A 431 -46.00 -23.32 12.32
CA PRO A 431 -47.09 -24.29 12.29
C PRO A 431 -48.37 -23.68 12.90
N ASP A 432 -49.43 -23.58 12.10
CA ASP A 432 -50.70 -22.98 12.54
C ASP A 432 -51.70 -24.03 13.07
N ASN A 433 -51.51 -25.31 12.74
CA ASN A 433 -52.39 -26.42 13.11
C ASN A 433 -51.58 -27.64 13.55
N HIS A 434 -52.23 -28.58 14.24
CA HIS A 434 -51.61 -29.82 14.72
C HIS A 434 -50.89 -30.62 13.61
N ASP A 435 -51.46 -30.69 12.41
CA ASP A 435 -50.91 -31.46 11.28
C ASP A 435 -50.06 -30.60 10.31
N ASP A 436 -49.76 -29.35 10.67
CA ASP A 436 -48.97 -28.43 9.84
C ASP A 436 -47.46 -28.64 10.05
N PHE A 437 -46.65 -28.42 9.02
CA PHE A 437 -45.19 -28.48 9.14
C PHE A 437 -44.62 -27.11 9.51
N ALA A 438 -43.36 -27.04 9.93
CA ALA A 438 -42.63 -25.77 10.07
C ALA A 438 -41.48 -25.70 9.06
N ILE A 439 -41.14 -24.50 8.58
CA ILE A 439 -39.98 -24.28 7.71
C ILE A 439 -39.07 -23.23 8.32
N MET A 440 -37.81 -23.61 8.53
CA MET A 440 -36.75 -22.74 8.99
C MET A 440 -35.66 -22.66 7.93
N GLN A 441 -35.28 -21.45 7.53
CA GLN A 441 -34.12 -21.20 6.70
C GLN A 441 -32.92 -20.81 7.55
N VAL A 442 -31.79 -21.42 7.25
CA VAL A 442 -30.52 -21.15 7.92
C VAL A 442 -29.52 -20.70 6.88
N ASN A 443 -28.96 -19.51 7.07
CA ASN A 443 -27.94 -18.93 6.22
C ASN A 443 -26.62 -18.92 6.96
N PHE A 444 -25.64 -19.67 6.46
CA PHE A 444 -24.26 -19.58 6.92
C PHE A 444 -23.48 -18.67 5.99
N SER A 445 -22.77 -17.70 6.54
CA SER A 445 -21.74 -16.96 5.82
C SER A 445 -20.39 -17.22 6.46
N CYS A 446 -19.41 -17.60 5.67
CA CYS A 446 -18.01 -17.48 6.04
C CYS A 446 -17.24 -16.63 5.05
N GLU A 447 -16.37 -15.81 5.59
CA GLU A 447 -15.40 -15.03 4.87
C GLU A 447 -14.44 -15.91 4.05
N LYS A 448 -14.11 -15.46 2.83
CA LYS A 448 -13.12 -16.05 1.91
C LYS A 448 -13.21 -17.59 1.74
N ASN A 449 -14.42 -18.14 1.84
CA ASN A 449 -14.70 -19.58 1.72
C ASN A 449 -14.03 -20.46 2.78
N CYS A 450 -13.93 -19.97 4.03
CA CYS A 450 -13.48 -20.84 5.11
C CYS A 450 -14.34 -22.10 5.23
N LEU A 451 -13.73 -23.18 5.73
CA LEU A 451 -14.38 -24.48 5.91
C LEU A 451 -14.72 -24.72 7.37
N PHE A 452 -15.95 -25.11 7.66
CA PHE A 452 -16.42 -25.40 9.03
C PHE A 452 -17.32 -26.63 9.07
N THR A 453 -17.56 -27.14 10.27
CA THR A 453 -18.48 -28.25 10.51
C THR A 453 -19.78 -27.70 11.09
N THR A 454 -20.92 -28.06 10.52
CA THR A 454 -22.24 -27.70 11.06
C THR A 454 -22.96 -28.94 11.55
N ILE A 455 -23.65 -28.82 12.68
CA ILE A 455 -24.54 -29.83 13.23
C ILE A 455 -25.95 -29.25 13.25
N ILE A 456 -26.87 -29.88 12.52
CA ILE A 456 -28.25 -29.43 12.34
C ILE A 456 -29.17 -30.58 12.74
N LEU A 457 -30.05 -30.39 13.74
CA LEU A 457 -31.00 -31.43 14.18
C LEU A 457 -30.32 -32.81 14.45
N SER A 458 -29.07 -32.78 14.94
CA SER A 458 -28.20 -33.95 15.16
C SER A 458 -27.54 -34.60 13.93
N GLU A 459 -27.66 -34.00 12.75
CA GLU A 459 -26.91 -34.39 11.54
C GLU A 459 -25.66 -33.51 11.37
N GLN A 460 -24.49 -34.13 11.16
CA GLN A 460 -23.21 -33.45 11.02
C GLN A 460 -22.81 -33.33 9.55
N LEU A 461 -22.48 -32.12 9.12
CA LEU A 461 -21.99 -31.79 7.78
C LEU A 461 -20.60 -31.15 7.90
N GLU A 462 -19.57 -31.79 7.34
CA GLU A 462 -18.18 -31.34 7.42
C GLU A 462 -17.78 -30.50 6.19
N ASN A 463 -16.76 -29.66 6.31
CA ASN A 463 -16.20 -28.84 5.23
C ASN A 463 -17.24 -28.00 4.49
N GLN A 464 -18.15 -27.40 5.24
CA GLN A 464 -19.14 -26.47 4.71
C GLN A 464 -18.51 -25.09 4.50
N SER A 465 -18.98 -24.39 3.47
CA SER A 465 -18.70 -22.97 3.21
C SER A 465 -20.02 -22.19 3.20
N SER A 466 -19.99 -20.90 2.85
CA SER A 466 -21.19 -20.06 2.79
C SER A 466 -22.33 -20.70 2.00
N ARG A 467 -23.47 -20.94 2.66
CA ARG A 467 -24.61 -21.63 2.07
C ARG A 467 -25.91 -21.37 2.84
N VAL A 468 -27.02 -21.40 2.11
CA VAL A 468 -28.38 -21.37 2.64
C VAL A 468 -29.01 -22.77 2.60
N PHE A 469 -29.69 -23.15 3.66
CA PHE A 469 -30.44 -24.40 3.79
C PHE A 469 -31.86 -24.14 4.28
N ASP A 470 -32.84 -24.85 3.69
CA ASP A 470 -34.20 -24.89 4.20
C ASP A 470 -34.41 -26.21 4.95
N LEU A 471 -34.89 -26.10 6.19
CA LEU A 471 -35.18 -27.22 7.09
C LEU A 471 -36.68 -27.33 7.28
N THR A 472 -37.26 -28.42 6.78
CA THR A 472 -38.65 -28.80 7.04
C THR A 472 -38.71 -29.61 8.32
N ILE A 473 -39.51 -29.17 9.29
CA ILE A 473 -39.76 -29.87 10.55
C ILE A 473 -41.17 -30.47 10.48
N GLU A 474 -41.24 -31.79 10.64
CA GLU A 474 -42.49 -32.54 10.63
C GLU A 474 -43.37 -32.21 11.87
N PRO A 475 -44.70 -32.39 11.78
CA PRO A 475 -45.60 -32.06 12.88
C PRO A 475 -45.27 -32.80 14.18
N HIS A 476 -45.42 -32.11 15.32
CA HIS A 476 -45.06 -32.64 16.64
C HIS A 476 -46.16 -32.34 17.68
N ASP A 477 -46.26 -33.18 18.71
CA ASP A 477 -47.14 -32.91 19.86
C ASP A 477 -46.46 -31.94 20.84
N GLY A 478 -46.98 -30.72 20.94
CA GLY A 478 -46.52 -29.73 21.93
C GLY A 478 -45.26 -28.97 21.50
N GLU A 479 -44.23 -28.96 22.34
CA GLU A 479 -43.01 -28.17 22.15
C GLU A 479 -41.92 -28.98 21.44
N PHE A 480 -41.28 -28.37 20.43
CA PHE A 480 -40.14 -28.94 19.72
C PHE A 480 -38.97 -27.96 19.68
N GLU A 481 -37.78 -28.40 20.06
CA GLU A 481 -36.56 -27.59 20.08
C GLU A 481 -35.63 -27.99 18.93
N ALA A 482 -35.39 -27.06 18.00
CA ALA A 482 -34.40 -27.18 16.95
C ALA A 482 -33.06 -26.61 17.44
N VAL A 483 -32.01 -27.42 17.42
CA VAL A 483 -30.64 -27.00 17.80
C VAL A 483 -29.77 -26.89 16.56
N LEU A 484 -29.14 -25.74 16.40
CA LEU A 484 -28.16 -25.46 15.36
C LEU A 484 -26.80 -25.18 16.00
N ARG A 485 -25.75 -25.87 15.56
CA ARG A 485 -24.41 -25.71 16.11
C ARG A 485 -23.35 -25.63 15.02
N ILE A 486 -22.41 -24.72 15.17
CA ILE A 486 -21.17 -24.68 14.37
C ILE A 486 -20.02 -25.17 15.24
N GLU A 487 -19.15 -25.98 14.65
CA GLU A 487 -17.89 -26.40 15.23
C GLU A 487 -16.74 -26.10 14.26
N HIS A 488 -15.65 -25.56 14.82
CA HIS A 488 -14.35 -25.52 14.16
C HIS A 488 -13.27 -25.89 15.19
N LEU A 489 -12.56 -26.99 14.94
CA LEU A 489 -11.60 -27.59 15.87
C LEU A 489 -12.20 -27.83 17.27
N SER A 490 -11.79 -27.07 18.28
CA SER A 490 -12.25 -27.18 19.68
C SER A 490 -13.28 -26.11 20.10
N SER A 491 -13.61 -25.20 19.18
CA SER A 491 -14.55 -24.11 19.40
C SER A 491 -15.91 -24.44 18.80
N TRP A 492 -16.97 -24.05 19.50
CA TRP A 492 -18.33 -24.22 19.01
C TRP A 492 -19.26 -23.10 19.48
N ALA A 493 -20.28 -22.83 18.69
CA ALA A 493 -21.38 -21.92 18.99
C ALA A 493 -22.71 -22.61 18.65
N GLU A 494 -23.72 -22.50 19.51
CA GLU A 494 -25.04 -23.07 19.28
C GLU A 494 -26.18 -22.07 19.48
N LYS A 495 -27.27 -22.30 18.76
CA LYS A 495 -28.52 -21.55 18.84
C LYS A 495 -29.70 -22.51 18.86
N ARG A 496 -30.69 -22.21 19.70
CA ARG A 496 -31.91 -23.00 19.89
C ARG A 496 -33.10 -22.22 19.36
N VAL A 497 -34.02 -22.91 18.69
CA VAL A 497 -35.29 -22.36 18.20
C VAL A 497 -36.41 -23.28 18.64
N THR A 498 -37.41 -22.73 19.33
CA THR A 498 -38.52 -23.50 19.89
C THR A 498 -39.79 -23.27 19.09
N PHE A 499 -40.42 -24.35 18.69
CA PHE A 499 -41.68 -24.37 17.96
C PHE A 499 -42.79 -24.96 18.83
N TYR A 500 -43.98 -24.36 18.83
CA TYR A 500 -45.16 -24.88 19.54
C TYR A 500 -46.25 -25.29 18.56
N TRP A 501 -46.62 -26.57 18.61
CA TRP A 501 -47.77 -27.09 17.87
C TRP A 501 -49.06 -27.03 18.71
N PRO A 502 -50.20 -26.65 18.10
CA PRO A 502 -51.50 -26.76 18.73
C PRO A 502 -51.83 -28.22 19.08
N ALA A 503 -52.51 -28.45 20.20
CA ALA A 503 -52.92 -29.80 20.62
C ALA A 503 -53.84 -30.46 19.57
N ALA A 504 -53.70 -31.77 19.40
CA ALA A 504 -54.54 -32.58 18.51
C ALA A 504 -56.03 -32.31 18.78
N PRO A 505 -56.87 -32.13 17.74
CA PRO A 505 -58.31 -32.02 17.92
C PRO A 505 -58.83 -33.23 18.70
N VAL A 506 -59.42 -32.98 19.86
CA VAL A 506 -60.07 -34.04 20.65
C VAL A 506 -61.27 -34.55 19.84
N GLU A 507 -61.21 -35.78 19.35
CA GLU A 507 -62.37 -36.42 18.71
C GLU A 507 -63.52 -36.52 19.74
N VAL A 508 -64.53 -35.68 19.57
CA VAL A 508 -65.77 -35.73 20.38
C VAL A 508 -66.68 -36.80 19.78
N GLU A 509 -66.76 -37.96 20.44
CA GLU A 509 -67.91 -38.86 20.26
C GLU A 509 -69.14 -38.26 20.97
N GLU A 510 -70.19 -37.92 20.22
CA GLU A 510 -71.51 -37.53 20.76
C GLU A 510 -72.42 -38.75 21.07
N PRO A 511 -73.53 -38.63 21.83
CA PRO A 511 -73.70 -37.97 23.13
C PRO A 511 -74.51 -38.84 24.14
N GLY A 512 -74.48 -38.49 25.44
CA GLY A 512 -75.32 -39.14 26.45
C GLY A 512 -75.54 -38.33 27.74
N THR A 513 -76.69 -37.65 27.80
CA THR A 513 -77.54 -37.28 28.97
C THR A 513 -77.12 -36.19 29.99
N GLU A 514 -77.98 -35.14 30.00
CA GLU A 514 -78.60 -34.34 31.08
C GLU A 514 -77.78 -33.57 32.16
N ILE A 515 -77.74 -32.24 31.94
CA ILE A 515 -78.07 -31.07 32.81
C ILE A 515 -77.82 -31.15 34.33
N ASP A 516 -76.95 -30.27 34.86
CA ASP A 516 -77.38 -29.19 35.80
C ASP A 516 -76.34 -28.07 35.96
N ASP A 517 -76.87 -26.91 36.33
CA ASP A 517 -76.43 -25.53 36.09
C ASP A 517 -75.34 -24.96 37.02
N ASN A 518 -74.71 -23.87 36.55
CA ASN A 518 -73.82 -22.90 37.21
C ASN A 518 -72.39 -23.33 37.60
N THR A 519 -71.38 -22.69 37.00
CA THR A 519 -70.62 -21.57 37.62
C THR A 519 -69.63 -20.95 36.61
N SER A 520 -69.75 -19.64 36.43
CA SER A 520 -68.74 -18.63 36.04
C SER A 520 -67.81 -18.86 34.84
N SER A 521 -67.94 -17.94 33.89
CA SER A 521 -66.92 -17.56 32.92
C SER A 521 -65.62 -17.07 33.58
N ASP A 522 -64.59 -17.03 32.73
CA ASP A 522 -63.25 -16.46 32.88
C ASP A 522 -62.17 -17.46 33.27
N GLN A 523 -61.47 -17.99 32.27
CA GLN A 523 -60.00 -18.12 32.17
C GLN A 523 -59.65 -18.38 30.69
N LEU A 524 -59.21 -17.34 29.99
CA LEU A 524 -57.81 -17.13 29.59
C LEU A 524 -57.44 -17.92 28.33
N ASP A 525 -57.76 -17.28 27.21
CA ASP A 525 -56.95 -17.27 26.00
C ASP A 525 -55.47 -17.12 26.38
N LYS A 526 -54.73 -18.24 26.36
CA LYS A 526 -53.26 -18.22 26.35
C LYS A 526 -52.85 -18.42 24.90
N GLY A 527 -52.46 -17.33 24.25
CA GLY A 527 -51.79 -17.41 22.97
C GLY A 527 -50.56 -18.31 23.08
N ASN A 528 -50.46 -19.28 22.17
CA ASN A 528 -49.19 -19.92 21.84
C ASN A 528 -48.33 -18.86 21.15
N GLU A 529 -47.42 -18.22 21.88
CA GLU A 529 -46.37 -17.40 21.29
C GLU A 529 -45.20 -18.31 20.93
N ASN A 530 -45.00 -18.54 19.63
CA ASN A 530 -43.75 -19.06 19.11
C ASN A 530 -42.66 -18.00 19.36
N THR A 531 -41.53 -18.40 19.96
CA THR A 531 -40.47 -17.47 20.36
C THR A 531 -39.11 -17.93 19.85
N ILE A 532 -38.36 -17.01 19.25
CA ILE A 532 -36.91 -17.15 19.11
C ILE A 532 -36.31 -16.56 20.38
N GLU A 533 -35.59 -17.35 21.18
CA GLU A 533 -34.92 -16.82 22.36
C GLU A 533 -33.95 -15.70 21.96
N THR A 534 -34.13 -14.52 22.55
CA THR A 534 -33.26 -13.35 22.33
C THR A 534 -31.92 -13.45 23.08
N GLU A 535 -31.65 -14.56 23.77
CA GLU A 535 -30.39 -14.78 24.47
C GLU A 535 -29.24 -14.99 23.47
N SER A 536 -28.06 -14.46 23.82
CA SER A 536 -26.82 -14.58 23.07
C SER A 536 -26.43 -16.04 22.87
N TRP A 537 -25.76 -16.36 21.75
CA TRP A 537 -25.24 -17.70 21.43
C TRP A 537 -24.57 -18.38 22.63
N GLU A 538 -24.92 -19.63 22.89
CA GLU A 538 -24.17 -20.47 23.84
C GLU A 538 -22.88 -20.92 23.15
N SER A 539 -21.74 -20.83 23.85
CA SER A 539 -20.42 -21.16 23.29
C SER A 539 -19.59 -22.00 24.27
N SER A 540 -18.58 -22.69 23.72
CA SER A 540 -17.76 -23.63 24.50
C SER A 540 -17.07 -22.99 25.70
N THR A 541 -16.82 -23.81 26.72
CA THR A 541 -16.17 -23.37 27.96
C THR A 541 -14.77 -22.83 27.76
N THR A 542 -14.13 -22.99 26.60
CA THR A 542 -12.85 -22.34 26.26
C THR A 542 -13.00 -20.84 26.04
N VAL A 543 -14.16 -20.38 25.54
CA VAL A 543 -14.56 -18.96 25.48
C VAL A 543 -14.90 -18.43 26.86
N ASN A 544 -15.58 -19.25 27.68
CA ASN A 544 -15.77 -18.93 29.10
C ASN A 544 -14.47 -18.97 29.90
N TYR A 545 -13.48 -19.80 29.56
CA TYR A 545 -12.17 -19.76 30.19
C TYR A 545 -11.37 -18.56 29.71
N LEU A 546 -11.53 -18.08 28.47
CA LEU A 546 -10.98 -16.77 28.08
C LEU A 546 -11.65 -15.64 28.87
N LEU A 547 -12.97 -15.63 29.01
CA LEU A 547 -13.69 -14.62 29.80
C LEU A 547 -13.43 -14.72 31.31
N VAL A 548 -13.29 -15.94 31.85
CA VAL A 548 -13.01 -16.23 33.25
C VAL A 548 -11.52 -16.09 33.55
N ILE A 549 -10.61 -16.37 32.63
CA ILE A 549 -9.18 -16.05 32.75
C ILE A 549 -9.00 -14.54 32.63
N LEU A 550 -9.74 -13.83 31.76
CA LEU A 550 -9.78 -12.36 31.74
C LEU A 550 -10.38 -11.78 33.04
N LEU A 551 -11.38 -12.44 33.64
CA LEU A 551 -11.95 -12.06 34.94
C LEU A 551 -11.05 -12.43 36.13
N ILE A 552 -10.36 -13.58 36.10
CA ILE A 552 -9.42 -14.02 37.15
C ILE A 552 -8.13 -13.21 37.05
N ILE A 553 -7.66 -12.88 35.83
CA ILE A 553 -6.61 -11.89 35.60
C ILE A 553 -7.11 -10.53 36.11
N GLY A 554 -8.36 -10.12 35.83
CA GLY A 554 -8.97 -8.90 36.38
C GLY A 554 -9.09 -8.85 37.92
N ILE A 555 -9.41 -9.98 38.57
CA ILE A 555 -9.58 -10.09 40.03
C ILE A 555 -8.23 -10.27 40.76
N THR A 556 -7.28 -10.99 40.16
CA THR A 556 -5.91 -11.10 40.71
C THR A 556 -5.09 -9.82 40.49
N LEU A 557 -5.34 -9.08 39.41
CA LEU A 557 -4.76 -7.74 39.18
C LEU A 557 -5.34 -6.67 40.12
N THR A 558 -6.55 -6.84 40.66
CA THR A 558 -7.14 -5.92 41.66
C THR A 558 -6.65 -6.22 43.08
N ILE A 559 -6.45 -7.48 43.47
CA ILE A 559 -5.91 -7.84 44.81
C ILE A 559 -4.38 -7.72 44.87
N GLY A 560 -3.65 -7.98 43.78
CA GLY A 560 -2.20 -7.75 43.68
C GLY A 560 -1.79 -6.28 43.71
N SER A 561 -2.74 -5.36 43.55
CA SER A 561 -2.48 -3.92 43.40
C SER A 561 -2.84 -3.06 44.59
N ILE A 562 -3.23 -3.68 45.69
CA ILE A 562 -3.37 -3.00 46.99
C ILE A 562 -2.08 -3.15 47.83
N MET A 563 -1.09 -3.96 47.42
CA MET A 563 0.17 -4.14 48.17
C MET A 563 1.49 -3.89 47.42
N ARG A 564 1.46 -3.21 46.27
CA ARG A 564 2.64 -2.50 45.74
C ARG A 564 2.24 -1.13 45.19
N ASN A 565 1.89 -0.24 46.12
CA ASN A 565 1.55 1.15 45.86
C ASN A 565 2.82 2.01 45.87
N SER A 566 3.55 1.97 44.76
CA SER A 566 4.15 3.18 44.20
C SER A 566 4.25 2.96 42.71
N ARG A 567 3.07 3.15 42.12
CA ARG A 567 2.79 3.41 40.70
C ARG A 567 3.27 2.29 39.79
N ARG A 568 2.39 1.29 39.75
CA ARG A 568 2.23 0.23 38.76
C ARG A 568 2.88 0.59 37.42
N GLY A 569 3.74 -0.32 36.97
CA GLY A 569 4.05 -0.45 35.56
C GLY A 569 2.80 -0.84 34.77
N GLY A 570 2.72 -0.29 33.57
CA GLY A 570 2.89 -1.06 32.35
C GLY A 570 1.87 -2.15 32.11
N ALA A 571 1.10 -1.94 31.05
CA ALA A 571 0.64 -2.96 30.13
C ALA A 571 0.37 -2.19 28.82
N ARG A 572 1.20 -2.25 27.76
CA ARG A 572 1.32 -3.39 26.84
C ARG A 572 0.12 -4.32 26.95
N LEU A 573 -0.71 -4.54 25.95
CA LEU A 573 -0.70 -4.23 24.54
C LEU A 573 -2.06 -4.80 24.12
N ASN A 574 -2.74 -4.13 23.21
CA ASN A 574 -3.32 -4.72 22.00
C ASN A 574 -3.79 -6.16 22.03
N LEU A 575 -5.05 -6.30 21.64
CA LEU A 575 -5.32 -6.88 20.34
C LEU A 575 -6.59 -6.18 19.84
N GLN A 576 -6.47 -5.18 18.98
CA GLN A 576 -6.21 -5.35 17.55
C GLN A 576 -7.15 -6.40 16.95
N ARG A 577 -7.92 -5.91 15.97
CA ARG A 577 -8.29 -6.32 14.59
C ARG A 577 -9.07 -7.60 14.47
N ILE A 578 -9.94 -7.80 13.50
CA ILE A 578 -10.12 -7.11 12.23
C ILE A 578 -11.67 -7.13 12.02
N LEU A 579 -12.24 -6.34 11.13
CA LEU A 579 -13.21 -6.77 10.12
C LEU A 579 -13.18 -5.74 9.03
N HIS A 580 -11.99 -5.56 8.50
CA HIS A 580 -11.87 -4.90 7.23
C HIS A 580 -12.43 -5.96 6.21
N ASP A 581 -12.39 -5.83 4.92
CA ASP A 581 -11.14 -6.35 4.43
C ASP A 581 -10.69 -5.68 3.14
N PRO A 582 -9.85 -4.63 3.25
CA PRO A 582 -9.22 -3.88 2.18
C PRO A 582 -7.93 -4.58 1.75
N SER A 583 -7.94 -5.92 1.70
CA SER A 583 -6.84 -6.84 1.41
C SER A 583 -6.17 -6.74 0.03
N THR A 584 -6.07 -5.56 -0.61
CA THR A 584 -5.14 -5.37 -1.76
C THR A 584 -4.41 -4.03 -1.80
N ILE A 585 -4.53 -3.16 -0.80
CA ILE A 585 -3.62 -2.01 -0.72
C ILE A 585 -2.61 -2.29 0.39
N SER A 586 -1.48 -2.85 -0.03
CA SER A 586 -0.28 -2.84 0.80
C SER A 586 0.06 -1.37 1.12
N THR A 587 0.45 -1.11 2.36
CA THR A 587 0.98 0.17 2.82
C THR A 587 2.18 0.65 1.99
N ARG A 588 2.83 -0.25 1.24
CA ARG A 588 3.92 0.05 0.30
C ARG A 588 3.46 0.71 -1.02
N GLU A 589 2.18 0.60 -1.39
CA GLU A 589 1.57 1.25 -2.57
C GLU A 589 1.25 2.73 -2.28
N VAL A 590 0.78 3.03 -1.06
CA VAL A 590 0.44 4.39 -0.60
C VAL A 590 1.68 5.25 -0.40
N GLU A 591 2.78 4.68 0.11
CA GLU A 591 4.06 5.39 0.23
C GLU A 591 4.77 5.63 -1.11
N ARG A 592 4.46 4.83 -2.14
CA ARG A 592 5.02 4.99 -3.49
C ARG A 592 4.38 6.13 -4.27
N GLU A 593 3.08 6.32 -4.11
CA GLU A 593 2.33 7.41 -4.76
C GLU A 593 2.56 8.77 -4.08
N LEU A 594 2.92 8.79 -2.78
CA LEU A 594 3.37 9.99 -2.08
C LEU A 594 4.76 10.50 -2.51
N ARG A 595 5.58 9.68 -3.21
CA ARG A 595 6.90 10.09 -3.73
C ARG A 595 6.86 10.69 -5.15
N LYS A 596 5.72 10.64 -5.85
CA LYS A 596 5.59 11.08 -7.26
C LYS A 596 5.04 12.51 -7.43
N MET A 597 4.76 13.24 -6.35
CA MET A 597 4.33 14.64 -6.46
C MET A 597 5.53 15.56 -6.79
N PRO A 598 5.44 16.44 -7.80
CA PRO A 598 6.51 17.39 -8.09
C PRO A 598 6.63 18.39 -6.94
N ASN A 599 7.86 18.55 -6.43
CA ASN A 599 8.22 19.61 -5.49
C ASN A 599 7.90 20.98 -6.11
N LEU A 600 6.77 21.57 -5.71
CA LEU A 600 6.54 22.99 -5.93
C LEU A 600 7.45 23.76 -4.97
N SER A 601 8.48 24.40 -5.52
CA SER A 601 9.44 25.20 -4.78
C SER A 601 8.74 26.26 -3.92
N THR A 602 8.95 26.22 -2.61
CA THR A 602 8.67 27.37 -1.75
C THR A 602 9.84 28.34 -1.85
N ASP A 603 9.71 29.27 -2.79
CA ASP A 603 10.39 30.55 -2.77
C ASP A 603 10.23 31.19 -1.38
N SER A 604 11.32 31.24 -0.61
CA SER A 604 11.35 31.91 0.68
C SER A 604 11.76 33.36 0.49
N LEU A 605 10.73 34.20 0.41
CA LEU A 605 10.80 35.63 0.69
C LEU A 605 11.03 35.85 2.20
N VAL A 606 11.98 36.77 2.50
CA VAL A 606 11.92 37.84 3.53
C VAL A 606 12.80 37.72 4.81
N ILE A 607 13.83 38.59 4.78
CA ILE A 607 14.29 39.57 5.80
C ILE A 607 15.35 39.19 6.84
N SER A 608 16.48 39.90 6.66
CA SER A 608 17.53 40.38 7.56
C SER A 608 17.49 40.07 9.07
N SER A 609 18.63 39.61 9.56
CA SER A 609 19.28 40.25 10.72
C SER A 609 20.80 40.01 10.69
N ASP A 610 21.55 41.12 10.68
CA ASP A 610 22.99 41.20 10.83
C ASP A 610 23.50 40.56 12.14
N SER A 611 24.61 39.82 12.06
CA SER A 611 25.76 40.01 12.96
C SER A 611 27.02 39.24 12.50
N ASN A 612 27.93 39.98 11.86
CA ASN A 612 29.39 40.01 12.02
C ASN A 612 30.15 38.78 12.58
N SER A 613 31.11 38.28 11.78
CA SER A 613 32.51 37.91 12.16
C SER A 613 33.12 37.05 11.03
N GLN A 614 33.78 37.66 10.03
CA GLN A 614 35.24 37.78 9.87
C GLN A 614 35.94 36.57 9.23
N ASP A 615 36.63 36.88 8.11
CA ASP A 615 37.81 36.28 7.48
C ASP A 615 37.74 34.77 7.11
N ASP A 616 38.05 34.32 5.88
CA ASP A 616 39.10 34.74 4.97
C ASP A 616 38.74 34.48 3.49
N THR A 617 39.24 35.37 2.64
CA THR A 617 39.18 35.32 1.17
C THR A 617 40.18 34.36 0.55
N LYS A 618 39.75 33.65 -0.51
CA LYS A 618 40.39 33.40 -1.84
C LYS A 618 39.91 32.04 -2.35
N SER A 619 39.60 31.76 -3.61
CA SER A 619 39.56 32.49 -4.88
C SER A 619 39.40 31.40 -5.96
N VAL A 620 38.39 31.50 -6.86
CA VAL A 620 38.50 31.17 -8.32
C VAL A 620 38.72 29.67 -8.64
N THR A 621 37.98 28.93 -9.48
CA THR A 621 37.11 29.18 -10.64
C THR A 621 36.45 27.87 -11.08
N ASN A 622 35.27 27.98 -11.70
CA ASN A 622 34.77 27.26 -12.89
C ASN A 622 35.65 26.14 -13.49
N ASN A 623 35.11 24.94 -13.66
CA ASN A 623 34.43 24.46 -14.88
C ASN A 623 34.23 22.94 -14.77
N LEU A 624 32.97 22.50 -14.89
CA LEU A 624 32.61 21.14 -15.29
C LEU A 624 32.57 21.13 -16.81
N GLN A 625 33.30 20.19 -17.42
CA GLN A 625 33.12 19.77 -18.79
C GLN A 625 32.99 18.24 -18.78
N GLU A 626 32.01 17.79 -19.55
CA GLU A 626 31.58 16.43 -19.82
C GLU A 626 32.73 15.52 -20.27
N THR A 627 32.58 14.22 -20.05
CA THR A 627 32.57 13.21 -21.13
C THR A 627 32.09 11.86 -20.58
N MET A 628 31.02 11.35 -21.18
CA MET A 628 30.76 9.91 -21.40
C MET A 628 31.90 9.37 -22.30
N GLU A 629 32.26 8.09 -22.36
CA GLU A 629 31.44 6.96 -22.79
C GLU A 629 32.35 5.72 -22.91
N SER A 630 31.76 4.52 -22.89
CA SER A 630 32.08 3.37 -23.78
C SER A 630 31.97 2.02 -23.06
N SER A 631 31.02 1.19 -23.49
CA SER A 631 31.37 0.05 -24.34
C SER A 631 30.12 -0.71 -24.82
N ASN A 632 30.06 -0.92 -26.14
CA ASN A 632 29.10 -1.74 -26.86
C ASN A 632 29.39 -3.23 -26.71
N GLU A 633 28.35 -4.06 -26.54
CA GLU A 633 28.39 -5.49 -26.86
C GLU A 633 27.97 -5.73 -28.31
N HIS A 634 28.67 -6.66 -28.96
CA HIS A 634 28.42 -7.13 -30.31
C HIS A 634 27.89 -8.56 -30.26
N ASN A 635 26.83 -8.87 -31.01
CA ASN A 635 26.42 -10.24 -31.27
C ASN A 635 25.71 -10.33 -32.63
N LEU A 636 26.18 -11.21 -33.52
CA LEU A 636 25.35 -11.93 -34.50
C LEU A 636 26.12 -13.07 -35.23
N LEU A 637 25.66 -14.29 -34.92
CA LEU A 637 25.44 -15.48 -35.78
C LEU A 637 26.46 -15.91 -36.85
N ILE A 638 26.95 -17.16 -36.72
CA ILE A 638 27.04 -18.14 -37.83
C ILE A 638 26.71 -19.57 -37.34
N GLU A 639 25.81 -20.23 -38.05
CA GLU A 639 25.41 -21.65 -37.97
C GLU A 639 26.45 -22.64 -38.56
N GLU A 640 26.42 -23.86 -38.01
CA GLU A 640 26.67 -25.17 -38.64
C GLU A 640 28.03 -25.53 -39.29
N LYS A 641 28.81 -26.43 -38.66
CA LYS A 641 28.84 -27.89 -38.98
C LYS A 641 29.95 -28.70 -38.26
N ASN A 642 29.49 -29.75 -37.57
CA ASN A 642 30.02 -31.12 -37.50
C ASN A 642 31.51 -31.40 -37.18
N SER A 643 31.73 -32.01 -36.01
CA SER A 643 32.12 -33.43 -35.86
C SER A 643 33.28 -33.65 -34.88
N LEU A 644 33.01 -34.54 -33.91
CA LEU A 644 33.89 -35.27 -32.98
C LEU A 644 34.30 -34.57 -31.69
#